data_AF-A0A1M6BZW7-F1
#
_entry.id   AF-A0A1M6BZW7-F1
#
_cell.length_a   1.000
_cell.length_b   1.000
_cell.length_c   1.000
_cell.angle_alpha   90.00
_cell.angle_beta   90.00
_cell.angle_gamma   90.00
#
_symmetry.space_group_name_H-M   'P 1'
#
loop_
_entity.id
_entity.type
_entity.pdbx_description
1 polymer ?
#
loop_
_entity_poly.entity_id
_entity_poly.type
_entity_poly.pdbx_seq_one_letter_code
_entity_poly.pdbx_strand_id
1 'polypeptide(L)'
;MRITIAYNLRTDDTEATAELLTEEDINRISNSISSLQHTVTVVEVSGKPNAVVEHLIESEPDLVFNLAEGTIGSSREAFYPGLYEQLGIPFTGGNASLLHLNLDKHLAKTVLASRGINVPKGALITEKERNIPADLRYPLIIKPNSEGSSKGIQQDSVVENAEQAAERINNLLNHYPAGLVVEEFIEGRELSVPFIESFPGKLLDIVEHTFDLKKIGGKYNIYDYDMKQGGEAAKSVKVVCPAHISHHEEKAVINMARQVFDIMSCPDMGRVDIRLHTSGEPYFIELNPLPSLHPDASLMKAAGSRGLGYREVMRLIIRSAARRYGIPLRSPRQLKKEDLKTDTSRPTARELGIQIGRMRPGVQNAITDVKGVRVGHFSRIEDNVQIPSGTETGVVRTGVTAIMPAGQTYANRLAAGGFILNGVGEMAGLTQVLETGWLETPVLLTNSHSVGRVHAGVINHMIKKYPKLGTETDVVLPVVGEADDSFLNDVRVGNCSSQDVVRAIEAATSGAVVQGSVGAGTGMTSFDFAGGIGTASRILDFPEGKTYTLGVLVLSNFGKMRNLTIDGGVIGRQLDKEFEQQGRRVSSDGSVIVVIATDIPLISSQLNRISKRAALGLGRTGSYAASTSGEIIIAFSTGNRKPRQASDNSRFITLKSISDVYINPVYETVMEATEEAVINAIFCSGGMSGREQRWCPPIPHDRVIELLNKGKTIQKKRHK
;
A
#
# COMPACT_ATOMS: atom_id res chain seq x y z
N MET A 1 -1.09 2.50 -7.42
CA MET A 1 -2.21 2.71 -6.50
C MET A 1 -1.91 1.90 -5.25
N ARG A 2 -2.32 2.41 -4.09
CA ARG A 2 -2.39 1.68 -2.84
C ARG A 2 -3.68 0.88 -2.85
N ILE A 3 -3.56 -0.43 -2.80
CA ILE A 3 -4.69 -1.35 -2.82
C ILE A 3 -4.75 -2.04 -1.47
N THR A 4 -5.81 -1.80 -0.72
CA THR A 4 -6.08 -2.54 0.50
C THR A 4 -6.96 -3.74 0.16
N ILE A 5 -6.48 -4.95 0.41
CA ILE A 5 -7.30 -6.15 0.32
C ILE A 5 -8.02 -6.30 1.65
N ALA A 6 -9.34 -6.13 1.63
CA ALA A 6 -10.18 -6.32 2.80
C ALA A 6 -10.84 -7.69 2.72
N TYR A 7 -10.70 -8.52 3.76
CA TYR A 7 -11.14 -9.91 3.74
C TYR A 7 -11.55 -10.41 5.13
N ASN A 8 -12.39 -11.44 5.17
CA ASN A 8 -12.67 -12.21 6.37
C ASN A 8 -11.86 -13.51 6.33
N LEU A 9 -11.07 -13.78 7.38
CA LEU A 9 -10.24 -15.00 7.47
C LEU A 9 -11.08 -16.20 7.92
N ARG A 10 -10.87 -17.34 7.27
CA ARG A 10 -11.39 -18.64 7.73
C ARG A 10 -10.53 -19.16 8.88
N THR A 11 -11.11 -19.24 10.07
CA THR A 11 -10.42 -19.67 11.30
C THR A 11 -10.65 -21.12 11.68
N ASP A 12 -11.64 -21.78 11.07
CA ASP A 12 -11.99 -23.19 11.29
C ASP A 12 -12.63 -23.80 10.02
N ASP A 13 -12.97 -25.08 10.08
CA ASP A 13 -13.59 -25.83 8.98
C ASP A 13 -15.11 -26.03 9.16
N THR A 14 -15.77 -25.11 9.88
CA THR A 14 -17.21 -25.21 10.13
C THR A 14 -18.04 -24.69 8.96
N GLU A 15 -19.31 -25.12 8.88
CA GLU A 15 -20.27 -24.59 7.89
C GLU A 15 -20.48 -23.08 8.01
N ALA A 16 -20.29 -22.50 9.19
CA ALA A 16 -20.41 -21.06 9.38
C ALA A 16 -19.31 -20.28 8.62
N THR A 17 -18.08 -20.78 8.57
CA THR A 17 -16.90 -20.10 8.01
C THR A 17 -16.55 -20.54 6.59
N ALA A 18 -17.35 -21.45 6.01
CA ALA A 18 -17.23 -22.03 4.67
C ALA A 18 -17.01 -21.04 3.51
N GLU A 19 -17.46 -19.79 3.66
CA GLU A 19 -17.38 -18.74 2.63
C GLU A 19 -16.15 -17.83 2.81
N LEU A 20 -15.46 -17.94 3.95
CA LEU A 20 -14.33 -17.10 4.29
C LEU A 20 -13.03 -17.57 3.62
N LEU A 21 -12.07 -16.67 3.47
CA LEU A 21 -10.84 -16.92 2.72
C LEU A 21 -9.77 -17.60 3.58
N THR A 22 -9.02 -18.50 2.97
CA THR A 22 -7.82 -19.11 3.59
C THR A 22 -6.61 -18.18 3.47
N GLU A 23 -5.59 -18.38 4.32
CA GLU A 23 -4.30 -17.66 4.17
C GLU A 23 -3.65 -17.87 2.81
N GLU A 24 -3.81 -19.06 2.20
CA GLU A 24 -3.27 -19.35 0.88
C GLU A 24 -3.93 -18.47 -0.19
N ASP A 25 -5.26 -18.31 -0.13
CA ASP A 25 -5.99 -17.46 -1.06
C ASP A 25 -5.57 -16.00 -0.94
N ILE A 26 -5.44 -15.51 0.29
CA ILE A 26 -5.01 -14.13 0.58
C ILE A 26 -3.61 -13.88 0.03
N ASN A 27 -2.67 -14.80 0.28
CA ASN A 27 -1.30 -14.71 -0.23
C ASN A 27 -1.27 -14.73 -1.77
N ARG A 28 -2.06 -15.59 -2.41
CA ARG A 28 -2.15 -15.69 -3.87
C ARG A 28 -2.66 -14.39 -4.49
N ILE A 29 -3.72 -13.81 -3.92
CA ILE A 29 -4.31 -12.55 -4.38
C ILE A 29 -3.35 -11.39 -4.13
N SER A 30 -2.80 -11.29 -2.93
CA SER A 30 -1.84 -10.25 -2.54
C SER A 30 -0.61 -10.22 -3.43
N ASN A 31 0.01 -11.38 -3.69
CA ASN A 31 1.16 -11.50 -4.58
C ASN A 31 0.81 -11.13 -6.03
N SER A 32 -0.35 -11.56 -6.51
CA SER A 32 -0.80 -11.26 -7.87
C SER A 32 -1.04 -9.76 -8.06
N ILE A 33 -1.70 -9.10 -7.12
CA ILE A 33 -1.93 -7.64 -7.15
C ILE A 33 -0.61 -6.88 -6.98
N SER A 34 0.27 -7.32 -6.08
CA SER A 34 1.59 -6.72 -5.88
C SER A 34 2.44 -6.78 -7.16
N SER A 35 2.38 -7.88 -7.91
CA SER A 35 3.08 -8.05 -9.20
C SER A 35 2.61 -7.09 -10.31
N LEU A 36 1.48 -6.40 -10.10
CA LEU A 36 0.98 -5.31 -10.97
C LEU A 36 1.57 -3.95 -10.58
N GLN A 37 2.61 -3.92 -9.74
CA GLN A 37 3.26 -2.69 -9.25
C GLN A 37 2.30 -1.81 -8.43
N HIS A 38 1.39 -2.45 -7.70
CA HIS A 38 0.55 -1.80 -6.70
C HIS A 38 1.16 -2.02 -5.31
N THR A 39 0.98 -1.05 -4.42
CA THR A 39 1.32 -1.22 -3.01
C THR A 39 0.15 -1.92 -2.35
N VAL A 40 0.36 -3.12 -1.82
CA VAL A 40 -0.71 -3.94 -1.25
C VAL A 40 -0.62 -3.96 0.27
N THR A 41 -1.74 -3.65 0.92
CA THR A 41 -1.93 -3.86 2.36
C THR A 41 -3.07 -4.87 2.53
N VAL A 42 -2.92 -5.84 3.42
CA VAL A 42 -3.99 -6.77 3.76
C VAL A 42 -4.64 -6.34 5.07
N VAL A 43 -5.97 -6.27 5.11
CA VAL A 43 -6.74 -5.92 6.31
C VAL A 43 -7.78 -7.01 6.54
N GLU A 44 -7.57 -7.78 7.61
CA GLU A 44 -8.58 -8.68 8.13
C GLU A 44 -9.70 -7.88 8.78
N VAL A 45 -10.95 -8.11 8.37
CA VAL A 45 -12.09 -7.31 8.82
C VAL A 45 -13.02 -8.02 9.81
N SER A 46 -12.72 -9.25 10.21
CA SER A 46 -13.55 -10.04 11.16
C SER A 46 -13.56 -9.48 12.60
N GLY A 47 -12.71 -8.49 12.91
CA GLY A 47 -12.62 -7.86 14.23
C GLY A 47 -13.75 -6.86 14.55
N LYS A 48 -13.63 -6.18 15.71
CA LYS A 48 -14.60 -5.14 16.11
C LYS A 48 -14.63 -4.00 15.08
N PRO A 49 -15.81 -3.45 14.72
CA PRO A 49 -15.92 -2.43 13.67
C PRO A 49 -15.01 -1.22 13.84
N ASN A 50 -14.79 -0.75 15.07
CA ASN A 50 -13.88 0.39 15.33
C ASN A 50 -12.42 0.08 14.97
N ALA A 51 -11.91 -1.10 15.32
CA ALA A 51 -10.56 -1.52 14.96
C ALA A 51 -10.41 -1.71 13.45
N VAL A 52 -11.45 -2.26 12.80
CA VAL A 52 -11.48 -2.41 11.34
C VAL A 52 -11.43 -1.04 10.64
N VAL A 53 -12.22 -0.07 11.12
CA VAL A 53 -12.20 1.32 10.60
C VAL A 53 -10.83 1.94 10.79
N GLU A 54 -10.22 1.80 11.96
CA GLU A 54 -8.87 2.28 12.23
C GLU A 54 -7.86 1.67 11.24
N HIS A 55 -7.86 0.35 11.05
CA HIS A 55 -6.96 -0.33 10.10
C HIS A 55 -7.20 0.07 8.65
N LEU A 56 -8.46 0.23 8.22
CA LEU A 56 -8.79 0.69 6.87
C LEU A 56 -8.28 2.12 6.64
N ILE A 57 -8.49 3.04 7.60
CA ILE A 57 -8.00 4.42 7.53
C ILE A 57 -6.47 4.45 7.53
N GLU A 58 -5.82 3.67 8.40
CA GLU A 58 -4.36 3.56 8.46
C GLU A 58 -3.73 2.99 7.19
N SER A 59 -4.45 2.13 6.47
CA SER A 59 -3.97 1.56 5.21
C SER A 59 -3.97 2.57 4.05
N GLU A 60 -4.66 3.71 4.21
CA GLU A 60 -4.82 4.78 3.22
C GLU A 60 -5.05 4.29 1.78
N PRO A 61 -6.08 3.46 1.54
CA PRO A 61 -6.31 2.88 0.23
C PRO A 61 -6.64 3.97 -0.80
N ASP A 62 -6.04 3.88 -1.98
CA ASP A 62 -6.60 4.54 -3.17
C ASP A 62 -7.79 3.73 -3.71
N LEU A 63 -7.78 2.41 -3.46
CA LEU A 63 -8.82 1.45 -3.81
C LEU A 63 -8.81 0.30 -2.80
N VAL A 64 -9.97 -0.12 -2.31
CA VAL A 64 -10.12 -1.38 -1.58
C VAL A 64 -10.45 -2.50 -2.57
N PHE A 65 -9.64 -3.54 -2.61
CA PHE A 65 -9.99 -4.79 -3.27
C PHE A 65 -10.86 -5.58 -2.29
N ASN A 66 -12.19 -5.46 -2.44
CA ASN A 66 -13.14 -6.04 -1.50
C ASN A 66 -13.27 -7.54 -1.72
N LEU A 67 -13.05 -8.30 -0.64
CA LEU A 67 -13.31 -9.72 -0.50
C LEU A 67 -13.99 -9.99 0.85
N ALA A 68 -14.55 -8.96 1.48
CA ALA A 68 -15.16 -9.06 2.78
C ALA A 68 -16.66 -9.36 2.66
N GLU A 69 -17.07 -10.49 3.24
CA GLU A 69 -18.45 -10.97 3.24
C GLU A 69 -19.19 -10.64 4.55
N GLY A 70 -18.46 -10.34 5.62
CA GLY A 70 -19.04 -10.18 6.96
C GLY A 70 -19.47 -11.50 7.58
N THR A 71 -19.77 -11.46 8.88
CA THR A 71 -20.00 -12.67 9.68
C THR A 71 -21.34 -12.68 10.43
N ILE A 72 -22.07 -11.56 10.44
CA ILE A 72 -23.27 -11.39 11.28
C ILE A 72 -24.41 -10.76 10.48
N GLY A 73 -25.59 -11.40 10.54
CA GLY A 73 -26.85 -10.87 10.01
C GLY A 73 -27.12 -11.19 8.54
N SER A 74 -28.37 -10.96 8.12
CA SER A 74 -28.86 -11.23 6.75
C SER A 74 -28.39 -10.22 5.69
N SER A 75 -27.71 -9.15 6.11
CA SER A 75 -27.11 -8.14 5.23
C SER A 75 -25.58 -8.09 5.39
N ARG A 76 -24.95 -9.18 5.86
CA ARG A 76 -23.53 -9.21 6.22
C ARG A 76 -22.60 -8.73 5.10
N GLU A 77 -22.86 -9.13 3.86
CA GLU A 77 -22.02 -8.76 2.71
C GLU A 77 -22.10 -7.26 2.37
N ALA A 78 -23.21 -6.61 2.75
CA ALA A 78 -23.40 -5.18 2.50
C ALA A 78 -22.68 -4.27 3.49
N PHE A 79 -22.28 -4.79 4.66
CA PHE A 79 -21.76 -3.98 5.76
C PHE A 79 -20.49 -3.22 5.37
N TYR A 80 -19.46 -3.90 4.87
CA TYR A 80 -18.19 -3.25 4.57
C TYR A 80 -18.26 -2.33 3.34
N PRO A 81 -18.96 -2.68 2.25
CA PRO A 81 -19.18 -1.75 1.15
C PRO A 81 -19.91 -0.48 1.59
N GLY A 82 -20.91 -0.59 2.47
CA GLY A 82 -21.56 0.57 3.07
C GLY A 82 -20.60 1.41 3.92
N LEU A 83 -19.67 0.75 4.63
CA LEU A 83 -18.60 1.41 5.36
C LEU A 83 -17.61 2.13 4.42
N TYR A 84 -17.21 1.52 3.31
CA TYR A 84 -16.32 2.13 2.32
C TYR A 84 -16.96 3.36 1.68
N GLU A 85 -18.25 3.29 1.33
CA GLU A 85 -19.02 4.42 0.82
C GLU A 85 -19.06 5.57 1.83
N GLN A 86 -19.36 5.27 3.10
CA GLN A 86 -19.39 6.27 4.17
C GLN A 86 -18.03 6.91 4.43
N LEU A 87 -16.94 6.16 4.27
CA LEU A 87 -15.56 6.66 4.40
C LEU A 87 -15.06 7.37 3.13
N GLY A 88 -15.82 7.36 2.02
CA GLY A 88 -15.40 7.92 0.74
C GLY A 88 -14.24 7.16 0.09
N ILE A 89 -14.10 5.87 0.38
CA ILE A 89 -13.03 5.01 -0.11
C ILE A 89 -13.52 4.26 -1.37
N PRO A 90 -12.86 4.41 -2.53
CA PRO A 90 -13.17 3.59 -3.71
C PRO A 90 -12.95 2.09 -3.44
N PHE A 91 -13.77 1.21 -4.02
CA PHE A 91 -13.61 -0.25 -3.86
C PHE A 91 -14.02 -1.04 -5.10
N THR A 92 -13.54 -2.29 -5.22
CA THR A 92 -13.94 -3.22 -6.28
C THR A 92 -15.25 -3.93 -5.94
N GLY A 93 -16.06 -4.24 -6.95
CA GLY A 93 -17.28 -5.04 -6.79
C GLY A 93 -18.50 -4.23 -6.35
N GLY A 94 -19.55 -4.96 -5.98
CA GLY A 94 -20.89 -4.43 -5.68
C GLY A 94 -20.95 -3.52 -4.46
N ASN A 95 -21.81 -2.51 -4.51
CA ASN A 95 -22.10 -1.66 -3.35
C ASN A 95 -23.01 -2.37 -2.33
N ALA A 96 -23.28 -1.71 -1.20
CA ALA A 96 -24.10 -2.27 -0.12
C ALA A 96 -25.48 -2.73 -0.60
N SER A 97 -26.14 -1.93 -1.43
CA SER A 97 -27.46 -2.27 -1.98
C SER A 97 -27.42 -3.51 -2.87
N LEU A 98 -26.43 -3.62 -3.75
CA LEU A 98 -26.30 -4.76 -4.64
C LEU A 98 -26.03 -6.06 -3.87
N LEU A 99 -25.11 -6.02 -2.90
CA LEU A 99 -24.75 -7.20 -2.12
C LEU A 99 -25.90 -7.66 -1.22
N HIS A 100 -26.59 -6.73 -0.54
CA HIS A 100 -27.77 -7.09 0.24
C HIS A 100 -28.87 -7.71 -0.63
N LEU A 101 -29.15 -7.09 -1.79
CA LEU A 101 -30.18 -7.56 -2.71
C LEU A 101 -29.91 -8.99 -3.19
N ASN A 102 -28.66 -9.32 -3.51
CA ASN A 102 -28.32 -10.64 -4.07
C ASN A 102 -28.08 -11.71 -3.01
N LEU A 103 -27.73 -11.32 -1.78
CA LEU A 103 -27.71 -12.25 -0.66
C LEU A 103 -29.13 -12.72 -0.30
N ASP A 104 -30.15 -11.86 -0.45
CA ASP A 104 -31.57 -12.25 -0.32
C ASP A 104 -32.11 -12.83 -1.64
N LYS A 105 -32.12 -14.17 -1.74
CA LYS A 105 -32.54 -14.87 -2.97
C LYS A 105 -33.96 -14.55 -3.39
N HIS A 106 -34.89 -14.47 -2.44
CA HIS A 106 -36.28 -14.16 -2.74
C HIS A 106 -36.43 -12.76 -3.32
N LEU A 107 -35.75 -11.77 -2.71
CA LEU A 107 -35.79 -10.39 -3.17
C LEU A 107 -35.15 -10.22 -4.55
N ALA A 108 -33.96 -10.80 -4.77
CA ALA A 108 -33.28 -10.78 -6.06
C ALA A 108 -34.16 -11.34 -7.18
N LYS A 109 -34.80 -12.50 -6.94
CA LYS A 109 -35.70 -13.15 -7.90
C LYS A 109 -36.97 -12.35 -8.14
N THR A 110 -37.55 -11.77 -7.10
CA THR A 110 -38.73 -10.90 -7.24
C THR A 110 -38.44 -9.70 -8.13
N VAL A 111 -37.28 -9.05 -7.93
CA VAL A 111 -36.83 -7.92 -8.77
C VAL A 111 -36.63 -8.36 -10.22
N LEU A 112 -35.92 -9.46 -10.46
CA LEU A 112 -35.64 -9.94 -11.82
C LEU A 112 -36.89 -10.45 -12.55
N ALA A 113 -37.77 -11.17 -11.85
CA ALA A 113 -39.06 -11.62 -12.38
C ALA A 113 -39.94 -10.44 -12.83
N SER A 114 -39.97 -9.36 -12.03
CA SER A 114 -40.70 -8.13 -12.39
C SER A 114 -40.17 -7.45 -13.66
N ARG A 115 -38.94 -7.78 -14.08
CA ARG A 115 -38.29 -7.30 -15.30
C ARG A 115 -38.32 -8.32 -16.45
N GLY A 116 -39.07 -9.42 -16.29
CA GLY A 116 -39.26 -10.45 -17.31
C GLY A 116 -38.14 -11.48 -17.39
N ILE A 117 -37.24 -11.55 -16.39
CA ILE A 117 -36.28 -12.65 -16.30
C ILE A 117 -37.00 -13.89 -15.77
N ASN A 118 -36.80 -15.00 -16.46
CA ASN A 118 -37.38 -16.27 -16.06
C ASN A 118 -36.68 -16.77 -14.78
N VAL A 119 -37.44 -16.91 -13.70
CA VAL A 119 -37.00 -17.46 -12.41
C VAL A 119 -37.91 -18.63 -12.03
N PRO A 120 -37.44 -19.61 -11.25
CA PRO A 120 -38.30 -20.65 -10.71
C PRO A 120 -39.44 -20.03 -9.91
N LYS A 121 -40.67 -20.53 -10.11
CA LYS A 121 -41.82 -20.08 -9.33
C LYS A 121 -41.62 -20.51 -7.87
N GLY A 122 -41.85 -19.61 -6.93
CA GLY A 122 -41.61 -19.91 -5.53
C GLY A 122 -42.08 -18.81 -4.58
N ALA A 123 -41.92 -19.07 -3.28
CA ALA A 123 -42.28 -18.17 -2.20
C ALA A 123 -41.25 -18.20 -1.07
N LEU A 124 -41.22 -17.12 -0.28
CA LEU A 124 -40.47 -17.04 0.96
C LEU A 124 -41.32 -17.56 2.11
N ILE A 125 -40.80 -18.55 2.82
CA ILE A 125 -41.38 -19.14 4.01
C ILE A 125 -40.65 -18.60 5.24
N THR A 126 -41.41 -18.10 6.21
CA THR A 126 -40.89 -17.54 7.46
C THR A 126 -41.62 -18.12 8.66
N GLU A 127 -41.13 -17.83 9.87
CA GLU A 127 -41.81 -18.17 11.11
C GLU A 127 -43.27 -17.68 11.17
N LYS A 128 -43.54 -16.52 10.58
CA LYS A 128 -44.88 -15.91 10.54
C LYS A 128 -45.74 -16.43 9.39
N GLU A 129 -45.12 -16.89 8.32
CA GLU A 129 -45.80 -17.30 7.09
C GLU A 129 -45.23 -18.65 6.62
N ARG A 130 -45.83 -19.73 7.12
CA ARG A 130 -45.37 -21.10 6.92
C ARG A 130 -46.04 -21.85 5.75
N ASN A 131 -47.04 -21.23 5.12
CA ASN A 131 -47.86 -21.89 4.11
C ASN A 131 -47.18 -21.88 2.74
N ILE A 132 -47.05 -23.06 2.13
CA ILE A 132 -46.60 -23.21 0.74
C ILE A 132 -47.77 -22.85 -0.18
N PRO A 133 -47.60 -21.98 -1.19
CA PRO A 133 -48.64 -21.67 -2.16
C PRO A 133 -49.14 -22.92 -2.89
N ALA A 134 -50.45 -23.08 -3.00
CA ALA A 134 -51.09 -24.27 -3.58
C ALA A 134 -50.85 -24.43 -5.10
N ASP A 135 -50.33 -23.40 -5.75
CA ASP A 135 -50.07 -23.35 -7.18
C ASP A 135 -48.61 -23.65 -7.56
N LEU A 136 -47.78 -24.06 -6.59
CA LEU A 136 -46.44 -24.62 -6.82
C LEU A 136 -46.50 -26.12 -7.14
N ARG A 137 -45.69 -26.58 -8.10
CA ARG A 137 -45.66 -27.97 -8.57
C ARG A 137 -44.42 -28.71 -8.07
N TYR A 138 -44.63 -29.90 -7.51
CA TYR A 138 -43.56 -30.80 -7.10
C TYR A 138 -42.83 -31.41 -8.32
N PRO A 139 -41.52 -31.69 -8.23
CA PRO A 139 -40.67 -31.53 -7.04
C PRO A 139 -40.35 -30.06 -6.73
N LEU A 140 -40.25 -29.73 -5.44
CA LEU A 140 -39.84 -28.41 -4.94
C LEU A 140 -38.42 -28.48 -4.39
N ILE A 141 -37.70 -27.38 -4.40
CA ILE A 141 -36.41 -27.23 -3.71
C ILE A 141 -36.53 -26.19 -2.60
N ILE A 142 -36.07 -26.55 -1.40
CA ILE A 142 -36.13 -25.72 -0.19
C ILE A 142 -34.71 -25.32 0.21
N LYS A 143 -34.45 -24.01 0.26
CA LYS A 143 -33.11 -23.46 0.49
C LYS A 143 -33.14 -22.31 1.50
N PRO A 144 -32.10 -22.10 2.31
CA PRO A 144 -31.98 -20.88 3.11
C PRO A 144 -31.98 -19.61 2.24
N ASN A 145 -32.71 -18.57 2.66
CA ASN A 145 -32.86 -17.34 1.87
C ASN A 145 -31.53 -16.57 1.76
N SER A 146 -30.84 -16.36 2.89
CA SER A 146 -29.70 -15.42 3.00
C SER A 146 -28.31 -16.07 3.15
N GLU A 147 -28.13 -17.29 2.65
CA GLU A 147 -26.86 -18.03 2.71
C GLU A 147 -26.22 -18.27 1.33
N GLY A 148 -24.90 -18.32 1.22
CA GLY A 148 -24.18 -18.69 0.01
C GLY A 148 -23.62 -20.12 0.10
N SER A 149 -22.70 -20.46 -0.81
CA SER A 149 -21.91 -21.71 -0.81
C SER A 149 -22.67 -23.02 -0.59
N SER A 150 -23.95 -23.07 -0.99
CA SER A 150 -24.85 -24.21 -0.79
C SER A 150 -25.09 -24.61 0.68
N LYS A 151 -24.86 -23.72 1.66
CA LYS A 151 -25.19 -23.98 3.07
C LYS A 151 -26.65 -24.42 3.22
N GLY A 152 -26.87 -25.48 3.98
CA GLY A 152 -28.20 -26.10 4.15
C GLY A 152 -28.81 -26.76 2.91
N ILE A 153 -28.07 -26.94 1.81
CA ILE A 153 -28.53 -27.66 0.61
C ILE A 153 -27.88 -29.04 0.55
N GLN A 154 -28.72 -30.07 0.63
CA GLN A 154 -28.38 -31.49 0.48
C GLN A 154 -29.40 -32.15 -0.45
N GLN A 155 -29.23 -33.44 -0.78
CA GLN A 155 -30.15 -34.17 -1.67
C GLN A 155 -31.61 -34.16 -1.18
N ASP A 156 -31.82 -34.14 0.15
CA ASP A 156 -33.14 -34.03 0.79
C ASP A 156 -33.75 -32.61 0.73
N SER A 157 -33.03 -31.64 0.17
CA SER A 157 -33.55 -30.29 -0.08
C SER A 157 -34.49 -30.25 -1.28
N VAL A 158 -34.49 -31.30 -2.13
CA VAL A 158 -35.50 -31.50 -3.16
C VAL A 158 -36.58 -32.43 -2.61
N VAL A 159 -37.80 -31.93 -2.49
CA VAL A 159 -38.96 -32.61 -1.91
C VAL A 159 -40.00 -32.91 -2.98
N GLU A 160 -40.62 -34.09 -2.90
CA GLU A 160 -41.57 -34.60 -3.92
C GLU A 160 -43.03 -34.45 -3.52
N ASN A 161 -43.32 -34.13 -2.25
CA ASN A 161 -44.67 -33.97 -1.75
C ASN A 161 -44.73 -33.01 -0.54
N ALA A 162 -45.96 -32.69 -0.12
CA ALA A 162 -46.23 -31.75 0.97
C ALA A 162 -45.72 -32.19 2.34
N GLU A 163 -45.71 -33.50 2.62
CA GLU A 163 -45.22 -34.04 3.90
C GLU A 163 -43.70 -33.81 4.03
N GLN A 164 -42.94 -34.17 3.01
CA GLN A 164 -41.49 -33.92 2.95
C GLN A 164 -41.16 -32.42 3.04
N ALA A 165 -41.96 -31.58 2.36
CA ALA A 165 -41.78 -30.13 2.41
C ALA A 165 -41.98 -29.57 3.82
N ALA A 166 -43.03 -30.00 4.52
CA ALA A 166 -43.32 -29.56 5.88
C ALA A 166 -42.22 -30.00 6.87
N GLU A 167 -41.73 -31.24 6.75
CA GLU A 167 -40.63 -31.76 7.56
C GLU A 167 -39.35 -30.92 7.37
N ARG A 168 -38.96 -30.69 6.11
CA ARG A 168 -37.74 -29.93 5.79
C ARG A 168 -37.84 -28.47 6.25
N ILE A 169 -39.00 -27.83 6.09
CA ILE A 169 -39.24 -26.46 6.59
C ILE A 169 -39.05 -26.42 8.10
N ASN A 170 -39.68 -27.33 8.85
CA ASN A 170 -39.56 -27.35 10.31
C ASN A 170 -38.12 -27.59 10.80
N ASN A 171 -37.35 -28.41 10.08
CA ASN A 171 -35.95 -28.69 10.40
C ASN A 171 -35.04 -27.48 10.16
N LEU A 172 -35.23 -26.79 9.04
CA LEU A 172 -34.33 -25.70 8.62
C LEU A 172 -34.69 -24.34 9.22
N LEU A 173 -35.98 -24.04 9.44
CA LEU A 173 -36.41 -22.69 9.81
C LEU A 173 -35.86 -22.23 11.17
N ASN A 174 -35.66 -23.16 12.11
CA ASN A 174 -35.01 -22.89 13.39
C ASN A 174 -33.53 -22.50 13.25
N HIS A 175 -32.85 -23.04 12.23
CA HIS A 175 -31.42 -22.80 11.98
C HIS A 175 -31.21 -21.57 11.08
N TYR A 176 -32.19 -21.22 10.25
CA TYR A 176 -32.12 -20.13 9.27
C TYR A 176 -33.26 -19.11 9.47
N PRO A 177 -33.14 -18.20 10.45
CA PRO A 177 -34.21 -17.30 10.85
C PRO A 177 -34.56 -16.23 9.79
N ALA A 178 -33.70 -16.03 8.79
CA ALA A 178 -33.96 -15.15 7.64
C ALA A 178 -35.01 -15.73 6.67
N GLY A 179 -35.48 -16.96 6.91
CA GLY A 179 -36.48 -17.64 6.10
C GLY A 179 -35.90 -18.61 5.08
N LEU A 180 -36.80 -19.38 4.48
CA LEU A 180 -36.50 -20.39 3.48
C LEU A 180 -37.18 -20.04 2.17
N VAL A 181 -36.47 -20.18 1.07
CA VAL A 181 -37.03 -20.07 -0.27
C VAL A 181 -37.48 -21.45 -0.73
N VAL A 182 -38.77 -21.56 -1.05
CA VAL A 182 -39.40 -22.78 -1.58
C VAL A 182 -39.76 -22.53 -3.03
N GLU A 183 -39.14 -23.27 -3.94
CA GLU A 183 -39.24 -23.07 -5.39
C GLU A 183 -39.53 -24.36 -6.14
N GLU A 184 -40.17 -24.26 -7.30
CA GLU A 184 -40.24 -25.38 -8.26
C GLU A 184 -38.82 -25.80 -8.69
N PHE A 185 -38.53 -27.09 -8.59
CA PHE A 185 -37.24 -27.61 -9.00
C PHE A 185 -37.16 -27.70 -10.52
N ILE A 186 -36.33 -26.85 -11.12
CA ILE A 186 -36.09 -26.89 -12.57
C ILE A 186 -35.16 -28.07 -12.88
N GLU A 187 -35.60 -29.06 -13.65
CA GLU A 187 -34.71 -30.13 -14.10
C GLU A 187 -33.71 -29.64 -15.15
N GLY A 188 -32.53 -30.26 -15.26
CA GLY A 188 -31.57 -29.96 -16.33
C GLY A 188 -30.15 -29.67 -15.85
N ARG A 189 -29.46 -28.79 -16.58
CA ARG A 189 -28.00 -28.53 -16.44
C ARG A 189 -27.74 -27.28 -15.61
N GLU A 190 -26.70 -27.31 -14.78
CA GLU A 190 -26.28 -26.19 -13.95
C GLU A 190 -25.10 -25.46 -14.62
N LEU A 191 -25.35 -24.21 -15.00
CA LEU A 191 -24.43 -23.37 -15.76
C LEU A 191 -24.07 -22.13 -14.95
N SER A 192 -22.81 -21.74 -14.98
CA SER A 192 -22.33 -20.46 -14.46
C SER A 192 -21.82 -19.60 -15.61
N VAL A 193 -22.19 -18.32 -15.61
CA VAL A 193 -21.75 -17.33 -16.59
C VAL A 193 -20.97 -16.23 -15.88
N PRO A 194 -19.62 -16.30 -15.87
CA PRO A 194 -18.80 -15.27 -15.24
C PRO A 194 -18.72 -13.99 -16.08
N PHE A 195 -18.46 -12.89 -15.38
CA PHE A 195 -18.41 -11.54 -15.93
C PHE A 195 -17.21 -10.78 -15.38
N ILE A 196 -16.54 -10.03 -16.26
CA ILE A 196 -15.51 -9.04 -15.93
C ILE A 196 -15.73 -7.80 -16.82
N GLU A 197 -16.11 -6.67 -16.22
CA GLU A 197 -16.53 -5.45 -16.93
C GLU A 197 -15.46 -4.91 -17.91
N SER A 198 -14.17 -5.07 -17.57
CA SER A 198 -13.05 -4.62 -18.42
C SER A 198 -12.58 -5.65 -19.47
N PHE A 199 -13.19 -6.84 -19.54
CA PHE A 199 -12.90 -7.84 -20.56
C PHE A 199 -13.67 -7.52 -21.87
N PRO A 200 -13.10 -7.73 -23.07
CA PRO A 200 -13.83 -7.56 -24.32
C PRO A 200 -15.10 -8.41 -24.38
N GLY A 201 -16.26 -7.78 -24.56
CA GLY A 201 -17.56 -8.48 -24.53
C GLY A 201 -18.11 -8.77 -23.13
N LYS A 202 -17.36 -8.43 -22.07
CA LYS A 202 -17.67 -8.52 -20.64
C LYS A 202 -17.92 -9.92 -20.06
N LEU A 203 -18.67 -10.76 -20.76
CA LEU A 203 -18.94 -12.14 -20.37
C LEU A 203 -17.80 -13.07 -20.79
N LEU A 204 -17.48 -14.03 -19.92
CA LEU A 204 -16.53 -15.10 -20.17
C LEU A 204 -17.26 -16.36 -20.69
N ASP A 205 -16.52 -17.43 -20.93
CA ASP A 205 -17.10 -18.71 -21.35
C ASP A 205 -18.06 -19.26 -20.30
N ILE A 206 -19.16 -19.85 -20.77
CA ILE A 206 -20.11 -20.56 -19.91
C ILE A 206 -19.40 -21.77 -19.32
N VAL A 207 -19.52 -21.93 -18.01
CA VAL A 207 -18.99 -23.04 -17.26
C VAL A 207 -20.13 -23.96 -16.89
N GLU A 208 -19.99 -25.24 -17.15
CA GLU A 208 -20.93 -26.26 -16.71
C GLU A 208 -20.36 -27.05 -15.55
N HIS A 209 -21.18 -27.23 -14.52
CA HIS A 209 -20.90 -28.14 -13.41
C HIS A 209 -21.60 -29.47 -13.68
N THR A 210 -20.81 -30.51 -13.96
CA THR A 210 -21.32 -31.88 -14.16
C THR A 210 -20.97 -32.76 -12.96
N PHE A 211 -21.91 -33.61 -12.56
CA PHE A 211 -21.82 -34.43 -11.35
C PHE A 211 -21.92 -35.92 -11.72
N ASP A 212 -20.97 -36.74 -11.27
CA ASP A 212 -21.03 -38.19 -11.50
C ASP A 212 -22.01 -38.86 -10.52
N LEU A 213 -23.31 -38.77 -10.81
CA LEU A 213 -24.41 -39.27 -9.97
C LEU A 213 -24.23 -40.72 -9.46
N LYS A 214 -23.48 -41.56 -10.20
CA LYS A 214 -23.21 -42.96 -9.81
C LYS A 214 -22.22 -43.09 -8.65
N LYS A 215 -21.35 -42.10 -8.43
CA LYS A 215 -20.38 -42.07 -7.31
C LYS A 215 -20.91 -41.40 -6.05
N ILE A 216 -21.88 -40.50 -6.20
CA ILE A 216 -22.44 -39.64 -5.14
C ILE A 216 -23.79 -40.13 -4.59
N GLY A 217 -24.43 -41.13 -5.21
CA GLY A 217 -25.63 -41.79 -4.67
C GLY A 217 -26.90 -40.92 -4.63
N GLY A 218 -26.91 -39.75 -5.28
CA GLY A 218 -28.03 -38.80 -5.30
C GLY A 218 -28.99 -38.98 -6.48
N LYS A 219 -30.28 -38.65 -6.26
CA LYS A 219 -31.34 -38.67 -7.29
C LYS A 219 -31.36 -37.39 -8.15
N TYR A 220 -30.94 -36.26 -7.57
CA TYR A 220 -31.07 -34.94 -8.19
C TYR A 220 -29.72 -34.30 -8.50
N ASN A 221 -29.66 -33.65 -9.66
CA ASN A 221 -28.48 -32.93 -10.13
C ASN A 221 -28.35 -31.57 -9.42
N ILE A 222 -27.87 -31.56 -8.18
CA ILE A 222 -27.68 -30.35 -7.37
C ILE A 222 -26.24 -30.26 -6.86
N TYR A 223 -25.68 -29.05 -6.85
CA TYR A 223 -24.38 -28.78 -6.26
C TYR A 223 -24.50 -28.61 -4.74
N ASP A 224 -24.44 -29.70 -3.99
CA ASP A 224 -24.60 -29.68 -2.53
C ASP A 224 -23.38 -29.11 -1.78
N TYR A 225 -23.55 -28.88 -0.47
CA TYR A 225 -22.53 -28.31 0.40
C TYR A 225 -21.23 -29.14 0.43
N ASP A 226 -21.35 -30.46 0.57
CA ASP A 226 -20.19 -31.37 0.68
C ASP A 226 -19.36 -31.39 -0.60
N MET A 227 -20.00 -31.24 -1.76
CA MET A 227 -19.30 -31.12 -3.04
C MET A 227 -18.53 -29.79 -3.19
N LYS A 228 -18.94 -28.72 -2.50
CA LYS A 228 -18.28 -27.39 -2.56
C LYS A 228 -17.12 -27.22 -1.58
N GLN A 229 -17.09 -27.93 -0.45
CA GLN A 229 -16.07 -27.76 0.60
C GLN A 229 -14.79 -28.58 0.42
N GLY A 230 -14.70 -29.41 -0.62
CA GLY A 230 -13.55 -30.28 -0.86
C GLY A 230 -13.71 -31.69 -0.29
N GLY A 231 -12.73 -32.58 -0.52
CA GLY A 231 -12.76 -33.99 -0.06
C GLY A 231 -13.04 -35.02 -1.16
N GLU A 232 -13.53 -36.20 -0.79
CA GLU A 232 -13.77 -37.31 -1.73
C GLU A 232 -14.97 -37.03 -2.65
N ALA A 233 -15.98 -36.30 -2.16
CA ALA A 233 -17.14 -35.83 -2.93
C ALA A 233 -16.77 -34.76 -3.98
N ALA A 234 -15.83 -33.86 -3.69
CA ALA A 234 -15.36 -32.86 -4.67
C ALA A 234 -14.69 -33.48 -5.91
N LYS A 235 -14.13 -34.70 -5.79
CA LYS A 235 -13.57 -35.47 -6.93
C LYS A 235 -14.65 -35.97 -7.92
N SER A 236 -15.93 -35.85 -7.57
CA SER A 236 -17.06 -36.24 -8.42
C SER A 236 -17.65 -35.09 -9.25
N VAL A 237 -17.19 -33.85 -9.01
CA VAL A 237 -17.56 -32.67 -9.78
C VAL A 237 -16.58 -32.48 -10.94
N LYS A 238 -17.08 -32.49 -12.17
CA LYS A 238 -16.30 -32.16 -13.36
C LYS A 238 -16.76 -30.81 -13.90
N VAL A 239 -15.86 -29.83 -13.85
CA VAL A 239 -16.05 -28.49 -14.40
C VAL A 239 -15.69 -28.53 -15.89
N VAL A 240 -16.66 -28.25 -16.75
CA VAL A 240 -16.49 -28.21 -18.21
C VAL A 240 -16.55 -26.76 -18.67
N CYS A 241 -15.48 -26.29 -19.31
CA CYS A 241 -15.39 -24.93 -19.82
C CYS A 241 -14.58 -24.91 -21.14
N PRO A 242 -15.14 -24.38 -22.24
CA PRO A 242 -16.53 -23.93 -22.40
C PRO A 242 -17.54 -25.08 -22.27
N ALA A 243 -18.76 -24.77 -21.80
CA ALA A 243 -19.85 -25.74 -21.69
C ALA A 243 -20.25 -26.30 -23.07
N HIS A 244 -20.60 -27.59 -23.13
CA HIS A 244 -21.00 -28.24 -24.38
C HIS A 244 -22.51 -28.10 -24.59
N ILE A 245 -22.96 -26.94 -25.08
CA ILE A 245 -24.37 -26.62 -25.36
C ILE A 245 -24.55 -26.25 -26.84
N SER A 246 -25.78 -26.36 -27.35
CA SER A 246 -26.11 -25.91 -28.70
C SER A 246 -26.00 -24.39 -28.82
N HIS A 247 -25.81 -23.90 -30.05
CA HIS A 247 -25.71 -22.45 -30.30
C HIS A 247 -26.98 -21.68 -29.89
N HIS A 248 -28.15 -22.32 -29.96
CA HIS A 248 -29.41 -21.73 -29.52
C HIS A 248 -29.46 -21.54 -28.00
N GLU A 249 -29.10 -22.59 -27.24
CA GLU A 249 -29.04 -22.57 -25.78
C GLU A 249 -27.98 -21.57 -25.29
N GLU A 250 -26.80 -21.55 -25.91
CA GLU A 250 -25.72 -20.60 -25.60
C GLU A 250 -26.22 -19.16 -25.74
N LYS A 251 -26.92 -18.85 -26.84
CA LYS A 251 -27.47 -17.53 -27.08
C LYS A 251 -28.53 -17.16 -26.02
N ALA A 252 -29.40 -18.09 -25.65
CA ALA A 252 -30.42 -17.85 -24.62
C ALA A 252 -29.79 -17.57 -23.24
N VAL A 253 -28.81 -18.39 -22.84
CA VAL A 253 -28.08 -18.26 -21.57
C VAL A 253 -27.28 -16.95 -21.51
N ILE A 254 -26.55 -16.60 -22.58
CA ILE A 254 -25.81 -15.34 -22.66
C ILE A 254 -26.75 -14.14 -22.60
N ASN A 255 -27.89 -14.18 -23.31
CA ASN A 255 -28.85 -13.09 -23.29
C ASN A 255 -29.44 -12.87 -21.90
N MET A 256 -29.84 -13.94 -21.21
CA MET A 256 -30.31 -13.85 -19.82
C MET A 256 -29.22 -13.28 -18.91
N ALA A 257 -27.99 -13.80 -18.99
CA ALA A 257 -26.89 -13.33 -18.15
C ALA A 257 -26.60 -11.83 -18.36
N ARG A 258 -26.58 -11.35 -19.62
CA ARG A 258 -26.42 -9.91 -19.93
C ARG A 258 -27.54 -9.09 -19.29
N GLN A 259 -28.80 -9.49 -19.48
CA GLN A 259 -29.93 -8.76 -18.91
C GLN A 259 -29.85 -8.72 -17.38
N VAL A 260 -29.47 -9.82 -16.72
CA VAL A 260 -29.28 -9.87 -15.27
C VAL A 260 -28.20 -8.89 -14.80
N PHE A 261 -27.02 -8.91 -15.42
CA PHE A 261 -25.94 -7.98 -15.05
C PHE A 261 -26.32 -6.51 -15.29
N ASP A 262 -27.06 -6.22 -16.37
CA ASP A 262 -27.53 -4.88 -16.70
C ASP A 262 -28.61 -4.40 -15.71
N ILE A 263 -29.64 -5.23 -15.44
CA ILE A 263 -30.72 -4.90 -14.49
C ILE A 263 -30.16 -4.66 -13.09
N MET A 264 -29.23 -5.51 -12.66
CA MET A 264 -28.61 -5.41 -11.33
C MET A 264 -27.49 -4.37 -11.27
N SER A 265 -27.04 -3.82 -12.41
CA SER A 265 -25.92 -2.85 -12.46
C SER A 265 -24.65 -3.36 -11.77
N CYS A 266 -24.32 -4.63 -11.97
CA CYS A 266 -23.17 -5.28 -11.31
C CYS A 266 -21.84 -4.72 -11.85
N PRO A 267 -20.99 -4.11 -11.00
CA PRO A 267 -19.73 -3.54 -11.44
C PRO A 267 -18.57 -4.55 -11.36
N ASP A 268 -17.54 -4.32 -12.17
CA ASP A 268 -16.20 -4.93 -12.12
C ASP A 268 -16.13 -6.44 -12.40
N MET A 269 -16.82 -7.27 -11.60
CA MET A 269 -16.87 -8.73 -11.75
C MET A 269 -18.16 -9.30 -11.16
N GLY A 270 -18.50 -10.53 -11.57
CA GLY A 270 -19.62 -11.28 -11.02
C GLY A 270 -19.80 -12.64 -11.68
N ARG A 271 -20.75 -13.43 -11.20
CA ARG A 271 -21.14 -14.72 -11.78
C ARG A 271 -22.66 -14.85 -11.70
N VAL A 272 -23.31 -15.18 -12.80
CA VAL A 272 -24.73 -15.56 -12.80
C VAL A 272 -24.82 -17.08 -12.92
N ASP A 273 -25.54 -17.71 -12.01
CA ASP A 273 -25.84 -19.13 -12.06
C ASP A 273 -27.24 -19.35 -12.65
N ILE A 274 -27.32 -20.24 -13.62
CA ILE A 274 -28.47 -20.48 -14.48
C ILE A 274 -28.71 -21.97 -14.54
N ARG A 275 -29.97 -22.36 -14.47
CA ARG A 275 -30.41 -23.73 -14.73
C ARG A 275 -31.00 -23.80 -16.13
N LEU A 276 -30.38 -24.57 -17.00
CA LEU A 276 -30.86 -24.79 -18.36
C LEU A 276 -31.80 -26.01 -18.36
N HIS A 277 -33.09 -25.75 -18.54
CA HIS A 277 -34.11 -26.79 -18.56
C HIS A 277 -33.92 -27.74 -19.76
N THR A 278 -34.44 -28.96 -19.66
CA THR A 278 -34.38 -29.96 -20.75
C THR A 278 -35.07 -29.51 -22.05
N SER A 279 -35.96 -28.50 -21.96
CA SER A 279 -36.56 -27.83 -23.11
C SER A 279 -35.65 -26.79 -23.80
N GLY A 280 -34.47 -26.51 -23.24
CA GLY A 280 -33.55 -25.47 -23.72
C GLY A 280 -33.84 -24.07 -23.14
N GLU A 281 -34.80 -23.94 -22.22
CA GLU A 281 -35.14 -22.67 -21.57
C GLU A 281 -34.25 -22.40 -20.34
N PRO A 282 -33.59 -21.24 -20.24
CA PRO A 282 -32.80 -20.87 -19.08
C PRO A 282 -33.67 -20.30 -17.94
N TYR A 283 -33.30 -20.62 -16.70
CA TYR A 283 -33.89 -20.09 -15.47
C TYR A 283 -32.79 -19.51 -14.58
N PHE A 284 -32.95 -18.26 -14.14
CA PHE A 284 -32.01 -17.62 -13.22
C PHE A 284 -32.09 -18.26 -11.83
N ILE A 285 -30.92 -18.57 -11.25
CA ILE A 285 -30.80 -19.14 -9.91
C ILE A 285 -30.26 -18.11 -8.92
N GLU A 286 -29.07 -17.56 -9.20
CA GLU A 286 -28.44 -16.57 -8.34
C GLU A 286 -27.47 -15.69 -9.15
N LEU A 287 -27.26 -14.45 -8.69
CA LEU A 287 -26.17 -13.59 -9.12
C LEU A 287 -25.24 -13.46 -7.92
N ASN A 288 -23.98 -13.87 -8.08
CA ASN A 288 -22.94 -13.64 -7.11
C ASN A 288 -22.06 -12.46 -7.58
N PRO A 289 -22.21 -11.26 -6.98
CA PRO A 289 -21.37 -10.09 -7.27
C PRO A 289 -20.01 -10.09 -6.55
N LEU A 290 -19.75 -11.09 -5.70
CA LEU A 290 -18.47 -11.33 -5.02
C LEU A 290 -18.00 -12.78 -5.25
N PRO A 291 -17.80 -13.21 -6.51
CA PRO A 291 -17.51 -14.60 -6.80
C PRO A 291 -16.12 -15.02 -6.29
N SER A 292 -15.98 -16.30 -5.91
CA SER A 292 -14.69 -16.86 -5.52
C SER A 292 -13.64 -16.68 -6.61
N LEU A 293 -12.44 -16.28 -6.18
CA LEU A 293 -11.24 -16.13 -7.02
C LEU A 293 -10.30 -17.33 -6.90
N HIS A 294 -10.74 -18.43 -6.28
CA HIS A 294 -9.95 -19.67 -6.23
C HIS A 294 -9.65 -20.17 -7.66
N PRO A 295 -8.45 -20.73 -7.96
CA PRO A 295 -8.09 -21.23 -9.28
C PRO A 295 -9.09 -22.23 -9.88
N ASP A 296 -9.79 -22.97 -9.04
CA ASP A 296 -10.82 -23.94 -9.45
C ASP A 296 -12.24 -23.37 -9.55
N ALA A 297 -12.45 -22.11 -9.17
CA ALA A 297 -13.73 -21.44 -9.30
C ALA A 297 -14.09 -21.14 -10.76
N SER A 298 -15.39 -21.08 -11.06
CA SER A 298 -15.93 -20.91 -12.42
C SER A 298 -15.38 -19.65 -13.11
N LEU A 299 -15.23 -18.54 -12.37
CA LEU A 299 -14.66 -17.30 -12.92
C LEU A 299 -13.22 -17.49 -13.40
N MET A 300 -12.38 -18.15 -12.61
CA MET A 300 -10.97 -18.38 -12.96
C MET A 300 -10.81 -19.40 -14.07
N LYS A 301 -11.64 -20.46 -14.10
CA LYS A 301 -11.67 -21.45 -15.20
C LYS A 301 -12.08 -20.80 -16.53
N ALA A 302 -13.15 -20.00 -16.53
CA ALA A 302 -13.60 -19.26 -17.72
C ALA A 302 -12.62 -18.17 -18.17
N ALA A 303 -11.88 -17.56 -17.23
CA ALA A 303 -10.81 -16.64 -17.60
C ALA A 303 -9.63 -17.40 -18.26
N GLY A 304 -9.28 -18.56 -17.72
CA GLY A 304 -8.22 -19.42 -18.26
C GLY A 304 -8.51 -19.95 -19.67
N SER A 305 -9.75 -20.34 -19.97
CA SER A 305 -10.16 -20.75 -21.33
C SER A 305 -10.02 -19.62 -22.36
N ARG A 306 -10.09 -18.36 -21.89
CA ARG A 306 -9.83 -17.14 -22.69
C ARG A 306 -8.37 -16.67 -22.65
N GLY A 307 -7.46 -17.48 -22.13
CA GLY A 307 -6.02 -17.20 -22.07
C GLY A 307 -5.61 -16.16 -21.02
N LEU A 308 -6.47 -15.87 -20.04
CA LEU A 308 -6.16 -14.94 -18.96
C LEU A 308 -5.53 -15.68 -17.78
N GLY A 309 -4.33 -15.27 -17.40
CA GLY A 309 -3.70 -15.68 -16.14
C GLY A 309 -4.33 -15.00 -14.92
N TYR A 310 -3.99 -15.48 -13.73
CA TYR A 310 -4.50 -14.95 -12.46
C TYR A 310 -4.22 -13.45 -12.30
N ARG A 311 -2.98 -13.05 -12.64
CA ARG A 311 -2.51 -11.67 -12.62
C ARG A 311 -3.32 -10.77 -13.57
N GLU A 312 -3.66 -11.26 -14.76
CA GLU A 312 -4.45 -10.54 -15.76
C GLU A 312 -5.88 -10.34 -15.30
N VAL A 313 -6.49 -11.33 -14.64
CA VAL A 313 -7.83 -11.21 -14.04
C VAL A 313 -7.84 -10.10 -12.99
N MET A 314 -6.90 -10.11 -12.03
CA MET A 314 -6.78 -9.06 -11.03
C MET A 314 -6.63 -7.67 -11.68
N ARG A 315 -5.81 -7.57 -12.72
CA ARG A 315 -5.60 -6.32 -13.47
C ARG A 315 -6.90 -5.81 -14.10
N LEU A 316 -7.73 -6.68 -14.67
CA LEU A 316 -8.99 -6.28 -15.31
C LEU A 316 -10.01 -5.79 -14.27
N ILE A 317 -10.13 -6.47 -13.14
CA ILE A 317 -11.00 -6.08 -12.02
C ILE A 317 -10.59 -4.69 -11.50
N ILE A 318 -9.31 -4.52 -11.16
CA ILE A 318 -8.76 -3.26 -10.64
C ILE A 318 -8.94 -2.13 -11.67
N ARG A 319 -8.72 -2.42 -12.95
CA ARG A 319 -8.88 -1.43 -14.04
C ARG A 319 -10.34 -0.97 -14.17
N SER A 320 -11.29 -1.88 -14.00
CA SER A 320 -12.71 -1.55 -14.01
C SER A 320 -13.05 -0.59 -12.88
N ALA A 321 -12.69 -0.94 -11.64
CA ALA A 321 -12.99 -0.12 -10.48
C ALA A 321 -12.30 1.25 -10.57
N ALA A 322 -11.02 1.29 -10.96
CA ALA A 322 -10.30 2.54 -11.15
C ALA A 322 -10.97 3.45 -12.20
N ARG A 323 -11.50 2.89 -13.29
CA ARG A 323 -12.27 3.67 -14.27
C ARG A 323 -13.57 4.19 -13.67
N ARG A 324 -14.32 3.35 -12.95
CA ARG A 324 -15.59 3.70 -12.29
C ARG A 324 -15.44 4.88 -11.33
N TYR A 325 -14.34 4.94 -10.58
CA TYR A 325 -14.05 6.01 -9.61
C TYR A 325 -13.15 7.13 -10.14
N GLY A 326 -12.80 7.14 -11.44
CA GLY A 326 -11.94 8.18 -12.03
C GLY A 326 -10.49 8.19 -11.51
N ILE A 327 -10.01 7.06 -10.99
CA ILE A 327 -8.64 6.91 -10.48
C ILE A 327 -7.68 6.82 -11.68
N PRO A 328 -6.66 7.69 -11.76
CA PRO A 328 -5.74 7.71 -12.89
C PRO A 328 -4.90 6.44 -12.94
N LEU A 329 -5.20 5.57 -13.91
CA LEU A 329 -4.39 4.41 -14.24
C LEU A 329 -3.19 4.85 -15.07
N ARG A 330 -1.97 4.68 -14.55
CA ARG A 330 -0.75 4.85 -15.34
C ARG A 330 -0.79 3.84 -16.49
N SER A 331 -0.69 4.32 -17.73
CA SER A 331 -0.39 3.44 -18.86
C SER A 331 1.00 2.84 -18.62
N PRO A 332 1.27 1.57 -19.00
CA PRO A 332 2.63 1.07 -18.99
C PRO A 332 3.45 2.00 -19.87
N ARG A 333 4.30 2.84 -19.28
CA ARG A 333 5.37 3.48 -20.05
C ARG A 333 6.17 2.33 -20.61
N GLN A 334 6.26 2.22 -21.94
CA GLN A 334 7.39 1.54 -22.55
C GLN A 334 8.63 2.26 -22.04
N LEU A 335 9.24 1.71 -20.99
CA LEU A 335 10.57 2.10 -20.58
C LEU A 335 11.46 1.80 -21.78
N LYS A 336 11.88 2.83 -22.51
CA LYS A 336 12.98 2.68 -23.44
C LYS A 336 14.16 2.21 -22.61
N LYS A 337 14.75 1.10 -23.05
CA LYS A 337 15.89 0.41 -22.43
C LYS A 337 17.17 1.27 -22.38
N GLU A 338 17.09 2.51 -22.85
CA GLU A 338 18.19 3.47 -23.02
C GLU A 338 18.20 4.55 -21.92
N ASP A 339 17.13 4.74 -21.14
CA ASP A 339 17.06 5.77 -20.07
C ASP A 339 17.50 5.25 -18.68
N LEU A 340 18.14 4.08 -18.60
CA LEU A 340 18.67 3.49 -17.36
C LEU A 340 20.13 3.06 -17.54
N LYS A 341 20.96 3.98 -18.01
CA LYS A 341 22.42 3.85 -17.93
C LYS A 341 23.02 5.00 -17.13
N THR A 342 22.85 4.96 -15.81
CA THR A 342 23.84 5.44 -14.86
C THR A 342 23.91 4.45 -13.69
N ASP A 343 24.99 3.68 -13.71
CA ASP A 343 25.67 2.91 -12.67
C ASP A 343 24.92 2.14 -11.58
N THR A 344 25.42 0.92 -11.38
CA THR A 344 25.10 -0.04 -10.32
C THR A 344 25.02 0.60 -8.94
N SER A 345 23.93 0.36 -8.19
CA SER A 345 23.80 0.81 -6.79
C SER A 345 24.95 0.26 -5.96
N ARG A 346 25.79 1.14 -5.42
CA ARG A 346 26.88 0.75 -4.52
C ARG A 346 26.33 0.29 -3.18
N PRO A 347 26.98 -0.68 -2.52
CA PRO A 347 26.48 -1.26 -1.29
C PRO A 347 26.54 -0.28 -0.11
N THR A 348 25.60 -0.44 0.81
CA THR A 348 25.56 0.19 2.13
C THR A 348 26.68 -0.32 3.04
N ALA A 349 26.89 0.34 4.18
CA ALA A 349 27.88 -0.08 5.17
C ALA A 349 27.62 -1.52 5.68
N ARG A 350 26.35 -1.88 5.90
CA ARG A 350 25.96 -3.20 6.43
C ARG A 350 26.11 -4.33 5.42
N GLU A 351 25.83 -4.08 4.14
CA GLU A 351 26.07 -5.06 3.07
C GLU A 351 27.56 -5.42 2.94
N LEU A 352 28.44 -4.51 3.36
CA LEU A 352 29.89 -4.73 3.46
C LEU A 352 30.34 -5.25 4.84
N GLY A 353 29.41 -5.63 5.72
CA GLY A 353 29.72 -6.20 7.03
C GLY A 353 30.11 -5.19 8.11
N ILE A 354 29.92 -3.89 7.88
CA ILE A 354 30.15 -2.86 8.89
C ILE A 354 28.87 -2.68 9.72
N GLN A 355 28.92 -3.12 10.97
CA GLN A 355 27.80 -3.00 11.90
C GLN A 355 27.96 -1.75 12.77
N ILE A 356 27.18 -0.70 12.47
CA ILE A 356 27.15 0.52 13.26
C ILE A 356 26.09 0.39 14.37
N GLY A 357 26.55 0.47 15.62
CA GLY A 357 25.67 0.38 16.78
C GLY A 357 25.18 -1.05 17.08
N ARG A 358 24.31 -1.17 18.09
CA ARG A 358 23.82 -2.47 18.59
C ARG A 358 22.37 -2.76 18.26
N MET A 359 21.59 -1.76 17.85
CA MET A 359 20.16 -1.95 17.59
C MET A 359 19.92 -2.57 16.21
N ARG A 360 18.85 -3.37 16.11
CA ARG A 360 18.48 -4.03 14.85
C ARG A 360 17.85 -2.99 13.89
N PRO A 361 18.23 -2.98 12.60
CA PRO A 361 17.58 -2.13 11.62
C PRO A 361 16.17 -2.63 11.29
N GLY A 362 15.35 -1.76 10.72
CA GLY A 362 14.12 -2.18 10.03
C GLY A 362 14.44 -2.93 8.73
N VAL A 363 13.40 -3.45 8.06
CA VAL A 363 13.54 -4.31 6.88
C VAL A 363 14.29 -3.61 5.75
N GLN A 364 14.01 -2.33 5.54
CA GLN A 364 14.65 -1.53 4.49
C GLN A 364 15.91 -0.83 4.97
N ASN A 365 16.16 -0.82 6.29
CA ASN A 365 17.15 0.02 6.95
C ASN A 365 17.07 1.47 6.44
N ALA A 366 15.87 2.04 6.43
CA ALA A 366 15.59 3.34 5.82
C ALA A 366 14.50 4.09 6.59
N ILE A 367 14.42 5.41 6.39
CA ILE A 367 13.41 6.27 7.02
C ILE A 367 11.97 5.80 6.74
N THR A 368 11.78 5.13 5.60
CA THR A 368 10.53 4.52 5.12
C THR A 368 10.12 3.25 5.88
N ASP A 369 10.96 2.70 6.76
CA ASP A 369 10.54 1.66 7.71
C ASP A 369 9.51 2.20 8.71
N VAL A 370 9.48 3.52 8.95
CA VAL A 370 8.38 4.15 9.69
C VAL A 370 7.12 4.11 8.82
N LYS A 371 6.13 3.31 9.22
CA LYS A 371 4.90 3.03 8.46
C LYS A 371 4.28 4.31 7.90
N GLY A 372 4.07 4.32 6.58
CA GLY A 372 3.44 5.42 5.83
C GLY A 372 4.39 6.54 5.38
N VAL A 373 5.64 6.59 5.88
CA VAL A 373 6.64 7.53 5.36
C VAL A 373 7.09 7.08 3.97
N ARG A 374 7.21 8.04 3.04
CA ARG A 374 7.67 7.80 1.66
C ARG A 374 8.76 8.78 1.27
N VAL A 375 9.69 8.36 0.42
CA VAL A 375 10.77 9.21 -0.09
C VAL A 375 10.77 9.19 -1.61
N GLY A 376 10.91 10.36 -2.22
CA GLY A 376 11.01 10.51 -3.68
C GLY A 376 12.13 11.46 -4.06
N HIS A 377 12.74 11.18 -5.22
CA HIS A 377 13.87 11.94 -5.73
C HIS A 377 13.61 12.45 -7.13
N PHE A 378 14.13 13.64 -7.42
CA PHE A 378 14.37 14.12 -8.77
C PHE A 378 15.81 14.62 -8.85
N SER A 379 16.61 14.03 -9.74
CA SER A 379 18.00 14.43 -10.01
C SER A 379 18.10 15.11 -11.36
N ARG A 380 18.92 16.16 -11.44
CA ARG A 380 19.31 16.84 -12.68
C ARG A 380 20.83 16.79 -12.83
N ILE A 381 21.25 16.11 -13.88
CA ILE A 381 22.66 15.92 -14.27
C ILE A 381 22.75 16.31 -15.74
N GLU A 382 23.29 17.50 -16.01
CA GLU A 382 23.38 18.05 -17.36
C GLU A 382 24.73 18.75 -17.55
N ASP A 383 25.33 18.57 -18.71
CA ASP A 383 26.58 19.24 -19.09
C ASP A 383 26.30 20.27 -20.19
N ASN A 384 27.19 21.25 -20.33
CA ASN A 384 27.12 22.29 -21.36
C ASN A 384 25.82 23.12 -21.32
N VAL A 385 25.32 23.44 -20.13
CA VAL A 385 24.11 24.25 -19.96
C VAL A 385 24.45 25.73 -20.12
N GLN A 386 23.79 26.41 -21.07
CA GLN A 386 24.04 27.82 -21.35
C GLN A 386 23.83 28.71 -20.12
N ILE A 387 24.85 29.48 -19.73
CA ILE A 387 24.70 30.47 -18.65
C ILE A 387 23.99 31.70 -19.19
N PRO A 388 22.91 32.19 -18.53
CA PRO A 388 22.21 33.39 -18.95
C PRO A 388 23.17 34.58 -19.12
N SER A 389 23.08 35.25 -20.27
CA SER A 389 23.84 36.46 -20.60
C SER A 389 25.37 36.28 -20.69
N GLY A 390 25.89 35.05 -20.66
CA GLY A 390 27.31 34.73 -20.84
C GLY A 390 27.61 34.00 -22.15
N THR A 391 28.89 33.93 -22.53
CA THR A 391 29.38 33.09 -23.64
C THR A 391 29.80 31.69 -23.19
N GLU A 392 29.76 31.43 -21.88
CA GLU A 392 30.18 30.19 -21.24
C GLU A 392 28.99 29.24 -20.99
N THR A 393 29.30 27.96 -20.86
CA THR A 393 28.36 26.93 -20.42
C THR A 393 28.74 26.40 -19.04
N GLY A 394 27.75 26.09 -18.22
CA GLY A 394 27.90 25.47 -16.90
C GLY A 394 27.57 23.98 -16.89
N VAL A 395 27.74 23.38 -15.71
CA VAL A 395 27.46 21.97 -15.41
C VAL A 395 26.44 21.92 -14.28
N VAL A 396 25.39 21.11 -14.43
CA VAL A 396 24.32 20.97 -13.44
C VAL A 396 24.45 19.62 -12.74
N ARG A 397 24.51 19.65 -11.41
CA ARG A 397 24.54 18.47 -10.51
C ARG A 397 23.69 18.75 -9.29
N THR A 398 22.36 18.68 -9.43
CA THR A 398 21.46 19.07 -8.34
C THR A 398 20.16 18.29 -8.35
N GLY A 399 19.25 18.60 -7.44
CA GLY A 399 17.92 18.00 -7.45
C GLY A 399 17.06 18.35 -6.25
N VAL A 400 15.99 17.56 -6.09
CA VAL A 400 15.03 17.66 -4.99
C VAL A 400 14.81 16.27 -4.40
N THR A 401 14.81 16.19 -3.07
CA THR A 401 14.35 15.01 -2.32
C THR A 401 13.11 15.39 -1.53
N ALA A 402 12.02 14.65 -1.70
CA ALA A 402 10.78 14.84 -0.96
C ALA A 402 10.60 13.71 0.06
N ILE A 403 10.44 14.07 1.34
CA ILE A 403 10.05 13.16 2.42
C ILE A 403 8.58 13.44 2.72
N MET A 404 7.73 12.48 2.37
CA MET A 404 6.29 12.53 2.60
C MET A 404 5.98 11.85 3.94
N PRO A 405 5.51 12.58 4.97
CA PRO A 405 5.10 11.97 6.22
C PRO A 405 3.85 11.09 6.02
N ALA A 406 3.60 10.17 6.95
CA ALA A 406 2.43 9.29 6.91
C ALA A 406 1.12 10.09 7.04
N GLY A 407 0.09 9.72 6.29
CA GLY A 407 -1.21 10.39 6.32
C GLY A 407 -1.29 11.65 5.48
N GLN A 408 -2.48 12.27 5.54
CA GLN A 408 -2.68 13.61 5.00
C GLN A 408 -2.18 14.64 6.01
N THR A 409 -0.87 14.94 6.01
CA THR A 409 -0.22 15.84 6.98
C THR A 409 -0.86 17.24 7.04
N TYR A 410 -1.41 17.73 5.93
CA TYR A 410 -2.17 18.99 5.92
C TYR A 410 -3.45 18.91 6.75
N ALA A 411 -4.24 17.86 6.56
CA ALA A 411 -5.50 17.65 7.26
C ALA A 411 -5.28 17.18 8.71
N ASN A 412 -4.21 16.43 8.95
CA ASN A 412 -3.84 15.84 10.24
C ASN A 412 -2.36 16.08 10.51
N ARG A 413 -2.07 17.20 11.19
CA ARG A 413 -0.71 17.62 11.51
C ARG A 413 -0.02 16.60 12.40
N LEU A 414 1.27 16.41 12.21
CA LEU A 414 2.09 15.48 13.00
C LEU A 414 2.87 16.22 14.07
N ALA A 415 3.03 15.61 15.24
CA ALA A 415 3.90 16.17 16.27
C ALA A 415 5.33 16.28 15.70
N ALA A 416 5.96 17.43 15.89
CA ALA A 416 7.26 17.75 15.32
C ALA A 416 8.12 18.59 16.26
N GLY A 417 9.41 18.60 15.98
CA GLY A 417 10.42 19.39 16.69
C GLY A 417 11.69 19.50 15.84
N GLY A 418 12.67 20.25 16.32
CA GLY A 418 13.93 20.43 15.62
C GLY A 418 15.06 20.93 16.51
N PHE A 419 16.26 20.98 15.94
CA PHE A 419 17.45 21.48 16.59
C PHE A 419 18.43 22.04 15.56
N ILE A 420 18.92 23.25 15.81
CA ILE A 420 19.95 23.89 15.01
C ILE A 420 21.27 23.70 15.76
N LEU A 421 22.15 22.86 15.24
CA LEU A 421 23.50 22.66 15.81
C LEU A 421 24.43 23.79 15.36
N ASN A 422 24.40 24.13 14.08
CA ASN A 422 24.96 25.36 13.54
C ASN A 422 24.03 25.93 12.45
N GLY A 423 23.76 27.23 12.52
CA GLY A 423 22.72 27.91 11.74
C GLY A 423 23.19 28.57 10.45
N VAL A 424 24.40 28.27 9.96
CA VAL A 424 24.88 28.77 8.66
C VAL A 424 24.34 27.89 7.53
N GLY A 425 23.02 27.84 7.42
CA GLY A 425 22.24 27.08 6.45
C GLY A 425 20.77 27.44 6.58
N GLU A 426 19.93 26.96 5.67
CA GLU A 426 18.50 27.28 5.62
C GLU A 426 17.60 26.06 5.80
N MET A 427 16.54 26.24 6.58
CA MET A 427 15.39 25.34 6.64
C MET A 427 14.12 26.17 6.81
N ALA A 428 13.54 26.57 5.67
CA ALA A 428 12.27 27.28 5.66
C ALA A 428 11.20 26.49 6.43
N GLY A 429 10.30 27.17 7.13
CA GLY A 429 9.22 26.56 7.91
C GLY A 429 9.63 25.99 9.28
N LEU A 430 10.94 25.89 9.59
CA LEU A 430 11.40 25.37 10.88
C LEU A 430 10.93 26.23 12.07
N THR A 431 10.86 27.54 11.90
CA THR A 431 10.35 28.46 12.95
C THR A 431 8.93 28.12 13.37
N GLN A 432 8.05 27.79 12.43
CA GLN A 432 6.69 27.32 12.73
C GLN A 432 6.72 25.99 13.49
N VAL A 433 7.56 25.05 13.08
CA VAL A 433 7.68 23.74 13.73
C VAL A 433 8.14 23.90 15.18
N LEU A 434 9.10 24.78 15.45
CA LEU A 434 9.61 25.04 16.80
C LEU A 434 8.58 25.76 17.67
N GLU A 435 7.81 26.68 17.11
CA GLU A 435 6.78 27.44 17.84
C GLU A 435 5.55 26.56 18.15
N THR A 436 5.04 25.87 17.13
CA THR A 436 3.75 25.16 17.23
C THR A 436 3.90 23.71 17.68
N GLY A 437 5.06 23.10 17.45
CA GLY A 437 5.28 21.67 17.65
C GLY A 437 4.60 20.77 16.62
N TRP A 438 4.22 21.31 15.45
CA TRP A 438 3.46 20.60 14.42
C TRP A 438 4.09 20.71 13.04
N LEU A 439 4.14 19.58 12.31
CA LEU A 439 4.43 19.50 10.90
C LEU A 439 3.11 19.36 10.12
N GLU A 440 2.92 20.20 9.10
CA GLU A 440 1.70 20.22 8.27
C GLU A 440 1.94 20.09 6.76
N THR A 441 3.21 20.02 6.36
CA THR A 441 3.65 19.91 4.95
C THR A 441 4.65 18.76 4.80
N PRO A 442 4.91 18.26 3.58
CA PRO A 442 6.06 17.41 3.34
C PRO A 442 7.38 18.14 3.63
N VAL A 443 8.42 17.39 4.01
CA VAL A 443 9.78 17.94 4.18
C VAL A 443 10.52 17.78 2.87
N LEU A 444 11.00 18.88 2.28
CA LEU A 444 11.76 18.86 1.04
C LEU A 444 13.20 19.28 1.28
N LEU A 445 14.11 18.69 0.53
CA LEU A 445 15.53 18.99 0.55
C LEU A 445 15.98 19.39 -0.87
N THR A 446 16.88 20.36 -0.99
CA THR A 446 17.44 20.81 -2.28
C THR A 446 18.78 21.56 -2.10
N ASN A 447 19.23 22.32 -3.11
CA ASN A 447 20.39 23.21 -3.01
C ASN A 447 20.04 24.59 -2.44
N SER A 448 21.04 25.31 -1.93
CA SER A 448 20.87 26.60 -1.24
C SER A 448 20.08 27.64 -2.04
N HIS A 449 20.39 27.80 -3.33
CA HIS A 449 19.75 28.80 -4.19
C HIS A 449 18.34 28.39 -4.66
N SER A 450 17.94 27.14 -4.40
CA SER A 450 16.65 26.60 -4.83
C SER A 450 15.58 26.60 -3.73
N VAL A 451 15.93 26.93 -2.48
CA VAL A 451 14.98 26.92 -1.34
C VAL A 451 13.69 27.68 -1.65
N GLY A 452 13.79 28.93 -2.11
CA GLY A 452 12.60 29.75 -2.43
C GLY A 452 11.73 29.17 -3.55
N ARG A 453 12.34 28.60 -4.59
CA ARG A 453 11.62 27.98 -5.72
C ARG A 453 10.95 26.66 -5.33
N VAL A 454 11.63 25.89 -4.48
CA VAL A 454 11.11 24.64 -3.94
C VAL A 454 9.97 24.92 -2.97
N HIS A 455 10.11 25.92 -2.11
CA HIS A 455 9.05 26.41 -1.22
C HIS A 455 7.80 26.82 -2.01
N ALA A 456 7.95 27.63 -3.06
CA ALA A 456 6.84 27.98 -3.96
C ALA A 456 6.23 26.73 -4.64
N GLY A 457 7.06 25.76 -5.01
CA GLY A 457 6.60 24.49 -5.58
C GLY A 457 5.73 23.67 -4.62
N VAL A 458 6.08 23.63 -3.33
CA VAL A 458 5.25 22.98 -2.30
C VAL A 458 3.91 23.70 -2.17
N ILE A 459 3.91 25.03 -2.08
CA ILE A 459 2.67 25.82 -2.00
C ILE A 459 1.76 25.52 -3.18
N ASN A 460 2.29 25.57 -4.40
CA ASN A 460 1.52 25.29 -5.63
C ASN A 460 0.96 23.87 -5.63
N HIS A 461 1.75 22.87 -5.23
CA HIS A 461 1.29 21.50 -5.10
C HIS A 461 0.17 21.38 -4.06
N MET A 462 0.31 22.03 -2.91
CA MET A 462 -0.68 21.98 -1.83
C MET A 462 -1.97 22.71 -2.18
N ILE A 463 -1.93 23.89 -2.83
CA ILE A 463 -3.13 24.59 -3.32
C ILE A 463 -3.88 23.71 -4.32
N LYS A 464 -3.17 23.08 -5.26
CA LYS A 464 -3.79 22.16 -6.23
C LYS A 464 -4.48 20.97 -5.55
N LYS A 465 -3.88 20.44 -4.48
CA LYS A 465 -4.43 19.30 -3.73
C LYS A 465 -5.55 19.73 -2.75
N TYR A 466 -5.48 20.94 -2.21
CA TYR A 466 -6.39 21.49 -1.23
C TYR A 466 -6.89 22.88 -1.69
N PRO A 467 -7.91 22.94 -2.58
CA PRO A 467 -8.35 24.20 -3.19
C PRO A 467 -8.87 25.26 -2.21
N LYS A 468 -9.19 24.85 -0.98
CA LYS A 468 -9.64 25.72 0.13
C LYS A 468 -8.50 26.37 0.91
N LEU A 469 -7.25 26.05 0.61
CA LEU A 469 -6.06 26.58 1.27
C LEU A 469 -5.89 28.07 0.92
N GLY A 470 -5.78 28.91 1.94
CA GLY A 470 -5.70 30.37 1.82
C GLY A 470 -7.05 31.09 1.68
N THR A 471 -8.17 30.36 1.68
CA THR A 471 -9.53 30.93 1.61
C THR A 471 -10.39 30.52 2.80
N GLU A 472 -10.85 29.26 2.85
CA GLU A 472 -11.60 28.71 3.99
C GLU A 472 -10.71 28.09 5.06
N THR A 473 -9.45 27.81 4.72
CA THR A 473 -8.44 27.26 5.63
C THR A 473 -7.17 28.09 5.53
N ASP A 474 -6.44 28.21 6.64
CA ASP A 474 -5.27 29.09 6.75
C ASP A 474 -4.13 28.69 5.78
N VAL A 475 -3.15 29.58 5.59
CA VAL A 475 -1.93 29.34 4.81
C VAL A 475 -1.08 28.21 5.39
N VAL A 476 -0.05 27.80 4.66
CA VAL A 476 0.94 26.81 5.10
C VAL A 476 2.34 27.40 5.01
N LEU A 477 3.22 26.97 5.91
CA LEU A 477 4.65 27.27 5.83
C LEU A 477 5.42 25.98 5.51
N PRO A 478 5.70 25.71 4.23
CA PRO A 478 6.47 24.55 3.79
C PRO A 478 7.81 24.37 4.52
N VAL A 479 8.14 23.11 4.85
CA VAL A 479 9.45 22.78 5.38
C VAL A 479 10.42 22.44 4.24
N VAL A 480 11.40 23.31 4.02
CA VAL A 480 12.40 23.14 2.94
C VAL A 480 13.81 23.38 3.47
N GLY A 481 14.59 22.30 3.59
CA GLY A 481 16.01 22.35 3.98
C GLY A 481 16.94 22.32 2.77
N GLU A 482 18.20 22.71 2.97
CA GLU A 482 19.19 22.75 1.88
C GLU A 482 20.59 22.30 2.27
N ALA A 483 21.40 22.05 1.24
CA ALA A 483 22.86 22.03 1.35
C ALA A 483 23.51 22.66 0.12
N ASP A 484 24.72 23.19 0.25
CA ASP A 484 25.44 23.86 -0.85
C ASP A 484 26.18 22.85 -1.75
N ASP A 485 25.67 22.66 -2.97
CA ASP A 485 26.27 21.81 -4.00
C ASP A 485 27.26 22.54 -4.93
N SER A 486 27.61 23.81 -4.65
CA SER A 486 28.43 24.67 -5.53
C SER A 486 29.83 24.16 -5.84
N PHE A 487 30.33 23.15 -5.11
CA PHE A 487 31.59 22.50 -5.44
C PHE A 487 31.50 21.74 -6.78
N LEU A 488 30.38 21.04 -7.05
CA LEU A 488 30.17 20.25 -8.26
C LEU A 488 29.13 20.86 -9.20
N ASN A 489 28.15 21.57 -8.66
CA ASN A 489 27.08 22.22 -9.39
C ASN A 489 27.44 23.66 -9.75
N ASP A 490 27.12 24.11 -10.95
CA ASP A 490 27.15 25.53 -11.29
C ASP A 490 25.82 26.19 -10.89
N VAL A 491 25.75 26.71 -9.67
CA VAL A 491 24.55 27.33 -9.09
C VAL A 491 23.97 28.51 -9.90
N ARG A 492 24.70 29.05 -10.89
CA ARG A 492 24.18 30.05 -11.84
C ARG A 492 23.08 29.46 -12.74
N VAL A 493 23.18 28.18 -13.08
CA VAL A 493 22.25 27.44 -13.97
C VAL A 493 21.62 26.21 -13.31
N GLY A 494 22.27 25.66 -12.30
CA GLY A 494 21.87 24.47 -11.55
C GLY A 494 20.87 24.76 -10.43
N ASN A 495 19.74 25.39 -10.76
CA ASN A 495 18.65 25.66 -9.81
C ASN A 495 17.43 24.78 -10.10
N CYS A 496 16.75 24.30 -9.07
CA CYS A 496 15.52 23.51 -9.20
C CYS A 496 14.30 24.40 -9.47
N SER A 497 13.34 23.88 -10.23
CA SER A 497 12.06 24.51 -10.52
C SER A 497 10.94 23.98 -9.62
N SER A 498 9.81 24.68 -9.58
CA SER A 498 8.60 24.18 -8.92
C SER A 498 8.06 22.90 -9.58
N GLN A 499 8.37 22.64 -10.86
CA GLN A 499 7.97 21.38 -11.51
C GLN A 499 8.83 20.20 -11.03
N ASP A 500 10.11 20.45 -10.73
CA ASP A 500 11.01 19.45 -10.17
C ASP A 500 10.56 18.99 -8.78
N VAL A 501 9.94 19.89 -8.01
CA VAL A 501 9.26 19.55 -6.75
C VAL A 501 8.14 18.54 -6.96
N VAL A 502 7.27 18.80 -7.94
CA VAL A 502 6.15 17.90 -8.25
C VAL A 502 6.68 16.53 -8.67
N ARG A 503 7.75 16.49 -9.49
CA ARG A 503 8.40 15.22 -9.88
C ARG A 503 8.91 14.44 -8.66
N ALA A 504 9.58 15.10 -7.72
CA ALA A 504 10.07 14.45 -6.50
C ALA A 504 8.91 13.95 -5.61
N ILE A 505 7.85 14.75 -5.43
CA ILE A 505 6.67 14.34 -4.65
C ILE A 505 5.93 13.16 -5.29
N GLU A 506 5.75 13.18 -6.61
CA GLU A 506 5.07 12.10 -7.36
C GLU A 506 5.90 10.81 -7.47
N ALA A 507 7.23 10.93 -7.35
CA ALA A 507 8.14 9.80 -7.28
C ALA A 507 8.21 9.17 -5.89
N ALA A 508 7.60 9.78 -4.86
CA ALA A 508 7.74 9.30 -3.48
C ALA A 508 7.05 7.95 -3.23
N THR A 509 7.84 6.93 -2.88
CA THR A 509 7.39 5.57 -2.58
C THR A 509 7.80 5.14 -1.17
N SER A 510 7.10 4.14 -0.63
CA SER A 510 7.56 3.37 0.53
C SER A 510 8.59 2.33 0.08
N GLY A 511 9.13 1.54 1.03
CA GLY A 511 10.13 0.51 0.73
C GLY A 511 11.54 1.08 0.66
N ALA A 512 12.44 0.39 -0.06
CA ALA A 512 13.85 0.77 -0.18
C ALA A 512 14.01 2.20 -0.73
N VAL A 513 14.96 2.94 -0.17
CA VAL A 513 15.29 4.31 -0.58
C VAL A 513 16.58 4.30 -1.38
N VAL A 514 16.59 4.96 -2.53
CA VAL A 514 17.82 5.15 -3.31
C VAL A 514 18.72 6.15 -2.59
N GLN A 515 20.00 5.79 -2.41
CA GLN A 515 20.97 6.55 -1.63
C GLN A 515 22.15 7.01 -2.51
N GLY A 516 23.02 7.83 -1.94
CA GLY A 516 24.18 8.43 -2.60
C GLY A 516 23.84 9.73 -3.33
N SER A 517 24.49 9.96 -4.47
CA SER A 517 24.39 11.19 -5.26
C SER A 517 23.09 11.26 -6.07
N VAL A 518 21.95 11.26 -5.39
CA VAL A 518 20.59 11.32 -5.96
C VAL A 518 19.72 12.40 -5.30
N GLY A 519 18.67 12.83 -5.99
CA GLY A 519 17.77 13.89 -5.50
C GLY A 519 18.53 15.16 -5.13
N ALA A 520 18.24 15.70 -3.95
CA ALA A 520 18.98 16.82 -3.36
C ALA A 520 20.48 16.52 -3.17
N GLY A 521 20.85 15.23 -3.04
CA GLY A 521 22.23 14.79 -2.82
C GLY A 521 23.11 14.77 -4.07
N THR A 522 22.57 15.05 -5.25
CA THR A 522 23.24 14.84 -6.55
C THR A 522 24.62 15.49 -6.66
N GLY A 523 24.79 16.73 -6.20
CA GLY A 523 26.05 17.48 -6.26
C GLY A 523 26.80 17.61 -4.93
N MET A 524 26.45 16.78 -3.94
CA MET A 524 26.99 16.94 -2.58
C MET A 524 28.34 16.25 -2.39
N THR A 525 29.13 16.79 -1.45
CA THR A 525 30.46 16.29 -1.08
C THR A 525 30.54 16.14 0.44
N SER A 526 30.94 14.97 0.93
CA SER A 526 31.07 14.67 2.36
C SER A 526 32.41 14.04 2.69
N PHE A 527 33.13 14.63 3.65
CA PHE A 527 34.49 14.23 4.02
C PHE A 527 35.43 14.11 2.81
N ASP A 528 35.28 15.03 1.86
CA ASP A 528 35.98 15.06 0.57
C ASP A 528 35.74 13.82 -0.34
N PHE A 529 34.70 13.03 -0.08
CA PHE A 529 34.18 12.01 -0.99
C PHE A 529 32.80 12.43 -1.52
N ALA A 530 32.34 11.80 -2.60
CA ALA A 530 30.99 12.03 -3.09
C ALA A 530 29.98 11.67 -1.98
N GLY A 531 29.12 12.64 -1.66
CA GLY A 531 28.10 12.52 -0.62
C GLY A 531 26.70 12.46 -1.21
N GLY A 532 25.72 12.89 -0.41
CA GLY A 532 24.33 13.00 -0.86
C GLY A 532 23.33 12.43 0.13
N ILE A 533 22.37 11.67 -0.38
CA ILE A 533 21.29 11.10 0.43
C ILE A 533 21.76 9.83 1.11
N GLY A 534 21.55 9.74 2.42
CA GLY A 534 21.76 8.50 3.16
C GLY A 534 20.63 8.27 4.14
N THR A 535 20.36 7.01 4.46
CA THR A 535 19.30 6.66 5.39
C THR A 535 19.65 5.41 6.19
N ALA A 536 19.06 5.30 7.37
CA ALA A 536 19.13 4.14 8.24
C ALA A 536 17.88 4.12 9.13
N SER A 537 17.55 2.97 9.68
CA SER A 537 16.49 2.84 10.68
C SER A 537 16.89 1.91 11.80
N ARG A 538 16.14 1.94 12.89
CA ARG A 538 16.25 1.01 14.02
C ARG A 538 14.87 0.67 14.56
N ILE A 539 14.76 -0.55 15.04
CA ILE A 539 13.59 -1.08 15.71
C ILE A 539 13.84 -1.08 17.21
N LEU A 540 12.90 -0.53 17.98
CA LEU A 540 12.88 -0.56 19.43
C LEU A 540 11.76 -1.48 19.92
N ASP A 541 12.11 -2.42 20.77
CA ASP A 541 11.15 -3.27 21.48
C ASP A 541 10.86 -2.67 22.85
N PHE A 542 9.59 -2.42 23.12
CA PHE A 542 9.10 -1.95 24.41
C PHE A 542 8.51 -3.10 25.22
N PRO A 543 8.40 -2.95 26.56
CA PRO A 543 7.63 -3.87 27.39
C PRO A 543 6.23 -4.11 26.80
N GLU A 544 5.63 -5.27 27.08
CA GLU A 544 4.31 -5.70 26.56
C GLU A 544 4.31 -6.12 25.07
N GLY A 545 5.48 -6.30 24.45
CA GLY A 545 5.59 -6.83 23.09
C GLY A 545 5.25 -5.83 21.98
N LYS A 546 5.19 -4.52 22.30
CA LYS A 546 5.05 -3.47 21.30
C LYS A 546 6.40 -3.13 20.69
N THR A 547 6.42 -3.04 19.37
CA THR A 547 7.61 -2.67 18.60
C THR A 547 7.37 -1.32 17.93
N TYR A 548 8.36 -0.43 18.01
CA TYR A 548 8.34 0.88 17.37
C TYR A 548 9.55 1.02 16.45
N THR A 549 9.44 1.91 15.49
CA THR A 549 10.45 2.19 14.47
C THR A 549 10.90 3.64 14.54
N LEU A 550 12.20 3.85 14.37
CA LEU A 550 12.79 5.15 14.15
C LEU A 550 13.65 5.11 12.89
N GLY A 551 13.40 6.07 12.01
CA GLY A 551 14.08 6.22 10.74
C GLY A 551 14.79 7.56 10.66
N VAL A 552 15.97 7.59 10.03
CA VAL A 552 16.74 8.80 9.77
C VAL A 552 17.09 8.88 8.30
N LEU A 553 16.91 10.06 7.70
CA LEU A 553 17.43 10.40 6.37
C LEU A 553 18.30 11.64 6.51
N VAL A 554 19.45 11.64 5.84
CA VAL A 554 20.37 12.77 5.80
C VAL A 554 20.58 13.25 4.38
N LEU A 555 20.72 14.57 4.22
CA LEU A 555 21.40 15.20 3.09
C LEU A 555 22.80 15.55 3.57
N SER A 556 23.76 14.67 3.31
CA SER A 556 25.14 14.80 3.78
C SER A 556 25.97 15.59 2.77
N ASN A 557 26.56 16.69 3.22
CA ASN A 557 27.44 17.55 2.42
C ASN A 557 28.56 18.19 3.27
N PHE A 558 29.05 17.56 4.34
CA PHE A 558 29.92 18.22 5.33
C PHE A 558 31.24 17.48 5.59
N GLY A 559 32.14 18.11 6.36
CA GLY A 559 33.31 17.46 6.93
C GLY A 559 34.53 17.43 6.02
N LYS A 560 35.68 17.04 6.61
CA LYS A 560 36.98 16.90 5.94
C LYS A 560 37.47 15.46 6.08
N MET A 561 38.13 14.92 5.05
CA MET A 561 38.55 13.52 4.97
C MET A 561 39.26 13.05 6.25
N ARG A 562 40.23 13.81 6.76
CA ARG A 562 40.99 13.49 7.99
C ARG A 562 40.15 13.22 9.24
N ASN A 563 38.92 13.74 9.30
CA ASN A 563 38.05 13.60 10.45
C ASN A 563 37.12 12.38 10.33
N LEU A 564 37.00 11.79 9.13
CA LEU A 564 36.08 10.68 8.87
C LEU A 564 36.33 9.53 9.85
N THR A 565 35.29 9.22 10.61
CA THR A 565 35.25 8.14 11.59
C THR A 565 34.09 7.20 11.22
N ILE A 566 34.35 5.90 11.21
CA ILE A 566 33.36 4.87 10.88
C ILE A 566 33.44 3.77 11.94
N ASP A 567 32.33 3.47 12.62
CA ASP A 567 32.27 2.43 13.67
C ASP A 567 33.38 2.64 14.73
N GLY A 568 33.59 3.91 15.12
CA GLY A 568 34.65 4.33 16.05
C GLY A 568 36.09 4.30 15.50
N GLY A 569 36.32 3.78 14.30
CA GLY A 569 37.61 3.78 13.62
C GLY A 569 37.89 5.12 12.94
N VAL A 570 38.91 5.84 13.41
CA VAL A 570 39.36 7.13 12.82
C VAL A 570 40.18 6.88 11.55
N ILE A 571 39.52 6.33 10.52
CA ILE A 571 40.15 5.92 9.26
C ILE A 571 40.56 7.11 8.37
N GLY A 572 39.90 8.24 8.55
CA GLY A 572 40.08 9.45 7.75
C GLY A 572 41.51 9.94 7.69
N ARG A 573 42.27 9.83 8.79
CA ARG A 573 43.69 10.25 8.86
C ARG A 573 44.60 9.47 7.91
N GLN A 574 44.30 8.20 7.68
CA GLN A 574 45.08 7.37 6.78
C GLN A 574 44.64 7.61 5.33
N LEU A 575 43.33 7.67 5.10
CA LEU A 575 42.78 8.00 3.78
C LEU A 575 43.26 9.37 3.29
N ASP A 576 43.32 10.38 4.17
CA ASP A 576 43.74 11.74 3.82
C ASP A 576 45.19 11.82 3.30
N LYS A 577 46.05 10.89 3.74
CA LYS A 577 47.44 10.77 3.27
C LYS A 577 47.56 9.98 1.97
N GLU A 578 46.67 9.02 1.76
CA GLU A 578 46.71 8.09 0.62
C GLU A 578 45.97 8.62 -0.60
N PHE A 579 44.91 9.41 -0.37
CA PHE A 579 44.02 9.95 -1.39
C PHE A 579 44.18 11.46 -1.49
N GLU A 580 45.29 11.88 -2.09
CA GLU A 580 45.40 13.25 -2.59
C GLU A 580 44.40 13.45 -3.73
N GLN A 581 43.58 14.49 -3.63
CA GLN A 581 42.57 14.83 -4.64
C GLN A 581 42.89 16.18 -5.26
N GLN A 582 42.79 16.26 -6.59
CA GLN A 582 42.87 17.52 -7.32
C GLN A 582 41.63 18.36 -7.02
N GLY A 583 41.74 19.19 -6.00
CA GLY A 583 40.65 20.01 -5.49
C GLY A 583 39.95 19.38 -4.29
N ARG A 584 39.77 20.19 -3.25
CA ARG A 584 38.91 19.95 -2.09
C ARG A 584 38.18 21.25 -1.79
N ARG A 585 37.12 21.21 -0.97
CA ARG A 585 36.51 22.48 -0.52
C ARG A 585 37.48 23.25 0.37
N VAL A 586 37.86 24.45 -0.07
CA VAL A 586 38.78 25.33 0.66
C VAL A 586 38.02 26.37 1.50
N SER A 587 36.98 26.99 0.92
CA SER A 587 36.27 28.13 1.51
C SER A 587 34.99 27.78 2.26
N SER A 588 34.42 26.59 2.03
CA SER A 588 33.20 26.09 2.68
C SER A 588 33.48 24.76 3.39
N ASP A 589 32.94 24.60 4.58
CA ASP A 589 33.00 23.35 5.35
C ASP A 589 31.76 22.45 5.14
N GLY A 590 30.82 22.89 4.30
CA GLY A 590 29.70 22.09 3.81
C GLY A 590 28.40 22.33 4.57
N SER A 591 27.55 21.32 4.69
CA SER A 591 26.33 21.35 5.50
C SER A 591 25.72 19.94 5.63
N VAL A 592 24.79 19.77 6.57
CA VAL A 592 23.97 18.56 6.66
C VAL A 592 22.58 18.87 7.19
N ILE A 593 21.58 18.31 6.51
CA ILE A 593 20.21 18.25 7.02
C ILE A 593 19.93 16.84 7.50
N VAL A 594 19.41 16.70 8.72
CA VAL A 594 18.96 15.41 9.28
C VAL A 594 17.45 15.45 9.47
N VAL A 595 16.75 14.48 8.90
CA VAL A 595 15.31 14.28 9.06
C VAL A 595 15.08 12.99 9.84
N ILE A 596 14.40 13.09 10.98
CA ILE A 596 14.06 11.96 11.84
C ILE A 596 12.55 11.70 11.75
N ALA A 597 12.17 10.46 11.50
CA ALA A 597 10.78 10.00 11.58
C ALA A 597 10.67 8.90 12.63
N THR A 598 9.56 8.83 13.35
CA THR A 598 9.29 7.70 14.26
C THR A 598 7.79 7.48 14.45
N ASP A 599 7.38 6.26 14.76
CA ASP A 599 6.02 5.93 15.20
C ASP A 599 5.85 5.93 16.73
N ILE A 600 6.95 6.14 17.49
CA ILE A 600 6.91 6.34 18.94
C ILE A 600 6.06 7.58 19.24
N PRO A 601 5.03 7.50 20.10
CA PRO A 601 4.29 8.68 20.53
C PRO A 601 5.18 9.62 21.34
N LEU A 602 5.59 10.70 20.69
CA LEU A 602 6.42 11.76 21.25
C LEU A 602 5.70 13.10 21.14
N ILE A 603 5.91 13.95 22.13
CA ILE A 603 5.51 15.36 22.10
C ILE A 603 6.68 16.23 21.60
N SER A 604 6.39 17.48 21.20
CA SER A 604 7.38 18.38 20.60
C SER A 604 8.64 18.57 21.45
N SER A 605 8.53 18.71 22.77
CA SER A 605 9.70 18.83 23.66
C SER A 605 10.61 17.59 23.63
N GLN A 606 10.05 16.40 23.47
CA GLN A 606 10.81 15.16 23.31
C GLN A 606 11.40 15.06 21.90
N LEU A 607 10.69 15.51 20.86
CA LEU A 607 11.20 15.57 19.49
C LEU A 607 12.39 16.55 19.35
N ASN A 608 12.35 17.68 20.05
CA ASN A 608 13.49 18.60 20.18
C ASN A 608 14.68 17.91 20.86
N ARG A 609 14.43 17.08 21.89
CA ARG A 609 15.50 16.35 22.61
C ARG A 609 16.12 15.25 21.74
N ILE A 610 15.35 14.48 20.98
CA ILE A 610 15.93 13.48 20.05
C ILE A 610 16.68 14.16 18.90
N SER A 611 16.22 15.33 18.43
CA SER A 611 16.93 16.10 17.40
C SER A 611 18.35 16.49 17.85
N LYS A 612 18.52 16.81 19.15
CA LYS A 612 19.85 17.03 19.75
C LYS A 612 20.73 15.77 19.80
N ARG A 613 20.15 14.56 19.74
CA ARG A 613 20.91 13.30 19.72
C ARG A 613 21.43 12.94 18.34
N ALA A 614 20.74 13.37 17.28
CA ALA A 614 21.28 13.25 15.94
C ALA A 614 22.61 14.00 15.78
N ALA A 615 22.76 15.17 16.43
CA ALA A 615 24.04 15.88 16.50
C ALA A 615 25.19 15.03 17.08
N LEU A 616 24.91 14.15 18.05
CA LEU A 616 25.91 13.21 18.56
C LEU A 616 26.27 12.14 17.52
N GLY A 617 25.30 11.68 16.73
CA GLY A 617 25.54 10.77 15.59
C GLY A 617 26.40 11.43 14.51
N LEU A 618 26.14 12.70 14.17
CA LEU A 618 27.00 13.49 13.29
C LEU A 618 28.43 13.58 13.86
N GLY A 619 28.56 13.90 15.16
CA GLY A 619 29.86 13.94 15.85
C GLY A 619 30.62 12.61 15.78
N ARG A 620 29.93 11.47 15.89
CA ARG A 620 30.55 10.13 15.78
C ARG A 620 31.14 9.83 14.41
N THR A 621 30.68 10.52 13.36
CA THR A 621 31.27 10.42 12.01
C THR A 621 32.45 11.37 11.78
N GLY A 622 32.67 12.33 12.70
CA GLY A 622 33.72 13.34 12.59
C GLY A 622 33.23 14.76 12.34
N SER A 623 31.92 15.05 12.47
CA SER A 623 31.45 16.43 12.49
C SER A 623 32.01 17.19 13.70
N TYR A 624 32.36 18.44 13.49
CA TYR A 624 32.65 19.41 14.56
C TYR A 624 31.82 20.68 14.41
N ALA A 625 30.76 20.65 13.59
CA ALA A 625 29.89 21.79 13.29
C ALA A 625 30.70 23.06 12.95
N ALA A 626 31.53 22.95 11.91
CA ALA A 626 32.41 24.02 11.47
C ALA A 626 31.65 25.32 11.21
N SER A 627 32.31 26.48 11.30
CA SER A 627 31.62 27.79 11.27
C SER A 627 30.75 27.99 10.04
N THR A 628 31.14 27.47 8.87
CA THR A 628 30.38 27.57 7.61
C THR A 628 29.53 26.32 7.31
N SER A 629 29.41 25.39 8.27
CA SER A 629 28.62 24.16 8.14
C SER A 629 27.22 24.34 8.71
N GLY A 630 26.21 24.50 7.85
CA GLY A 630 24.81 24.49 8.28
C GLY A 630 24.39 23.08 8.69
N GLU A 631 24.17 22.85 9.99
CA GLU A 631 23.80 21.53 10.55
C GLU A 631 22.47 21.63 11.27
N ILE A 632 21.40 21.28 10.56
CA ILE A 632 20.01 21.50 11.00
C ILE A 632 19.27 20.15 11.02
N ILE A 633 18.57 19.90 12.12
CA ILE A 633 17.86 18.66 12.37
C ILE A 633 16.37 18.95 12.57
N ILE A 634 15.51 18.16 11.92
CA ILE A 634 14.07 18.13 12.15
C ILE A 634 13.63 16.71 12.50
N ALA A 635 12.68 16.58 13.40
CA ALA A 635 12.08 15.32 13.81
C ALA A 635 10.56 15.40 13.79
N PHE A 636 9.89 14.35 13.36
CA PHE A 636 8.44 14.19 13.49
C PHE A 636 8.04 12.80 13.95
N SER A 637 6.91 12.72 14.64
CA SER A 637 6.29 11.47 15.10
C SER A 637 4.94 11.24 14.42
N THR A 638 4.70 10.02 13.95
CA THR A 638 3.39 9.57 13.45
C THR A 638 2.47 9.08 14.57
N GLY A 639 2.97 8.98 15.80
CA GLY A 639 2.23 8.48 16.97
C GLY A 639 1.23 9.49 17.57
N ASN A 640 1.26 10.75 17.14
CA ASN A 640 0.30 11.79 17.53
C ASN A 640 -0.15 12.60 16.32
N ARG A 641 -1.45 12.89 16.23
CA ARG A 641 -2.04 13.69 15.15
C ARG A 641 -2.94 14.79 15.70
N LYS A 642 -2.91 15.96 15.07
CA LYS A 642 -3.81 17.09 15.33
C LYS A 642 -4.60 17.44 14.06
N PRO A 643 -5.92 17.23 14.03
CA PRO A 643 -6.76 17.66 12.91
C PRO A 643 -6.61 19.17 12.63
N ARG A 644 -6.68 19.56 11.35
CA ARG A 644 -6.63 20.97 10.94
C ARG A 644 -7.92 21.70 11.27
N GLN A 645 -9.06 21.06 11.05
CA GLN A 645 -10.38 21.60 11.38
C GLN A 645 -10.78 21.23 12.80
N ALA A 646 -11.18 22.24 13.56
CA ALA A 646 -11.78 22.08 14.88
C ALA A 646 -13.27 21.70 14.73
N SER A 647 -13.72 20.69 15.48
CA SER A 647 -15.15 20.45 15.76
C SER A 647 -15.51 20.97 17.15
N ASP A 648 -16.81 21.08 17.50
CA ASP A 648 -17.22 21.53 18.84
C ASP A 648 -16.62 20.69 19.99
N ASN A 649 -16.24 19.44 19.71
CA ASN A 649 -15.56 18.52 20.64
C ASN A 649 -14.02 18.67 20.68
N SER A 650 -13.43 19.58 19.90
CA SER A 650 -11.96 19.72 19.76
C SER A 650 -11.31 20.76 20.67
N ARG A 651 -12.02 21.28 21.69
CA ARG A 651 -11.48 22.27 22.65
C ARG A 651 -10.26 21.76 23.41
N PHE A 652 -10.19 20.44 23.62
CA PHE A 652 -9.07 19.77 24.26
C PHE A 652 -8.60 18.61 23.37
N ILE A 653 -7.29 18.40 23.31
CA ILE A 653 -6.69 17.24 22.63
C ILE A 653 -5.87 16.44 23.62
N THR A 654 -5.89 15.12 23.49
CA THR A 654 -5.04 14.22 24.26
C THR A 654 -3.89 13.75 23.37
N LEU A 655 -2.67 13.93 23.86
CA LEU A 655 -1.46 13.42 23.21
C LEU A 655 -0.92 12.25 24.01
N LYS A 656 -0.50 11.20 23.32
CA LYS A 656 0.26 10.10 23.93
C LYS A 656 1.73 10.50 23.96
N SER A 657 2.40 10.18 25.06
CA SER A 657 3.82 10.44 25.22
C SER A 657 4.45 9.22 25.89
N ILE A 658 5.59 8.77 25.38
CA ILE A 658 6.47 7.90 26.14
C ILE A 658 6.83 8.58 27.47
N SER A 659 6.90 7.81 28.55
CA SER A 659 7.46 8.28 29.81
C SER A 659 8.96 8.53 29.64
N ASP A 660 9.45 9.63 30.19
CA ASP A 660 10.87 10.00 30.10
C ASP A 660 11.81 8.96 30.74
N VAL A 661 11.31 8.10 31.63
CA VAL A 661 12.07 6.97 32.19
C VAL A 661 12.54 6.00 31.09
N TYR A 662 11.80 5.92 29.96
CA TYR A 662 12.08 5.01 28.85
C TYR A 662 12.65 5.73 27.60
N ILE A 663 13.02 7.01 27.68
CA ILE A 663 13.44 7.77 26.49
C ILE A 663 14.90 7.54 26.07
N ASN A 664 15.75 7.03 26.97
CA ASN A 664 17.18 6.82 26.69
C ASN A 664 17.45 5.84 25.54
N PRO A 665 16.74 4.69 25.41
CA PRO A 665 16.82 3.85 24.21
C PRO A 665 16.52 4.62 22.93
N VAL A 666 15.55 5.55 22.93
CA VAL A 666 15.23 6.40 21.76
C VAL A 666 16.42 7.30 21.40
N TYR A 667 17.14 7.82 22.40
CA TYR A 667 18.33 8.64 22.16
C TYR A 667 19.47 7.88 21.52
N GLU A 668 19.74 6.67 22.00
CA GLU A 668 20.78 5.82 21.44
C GLU A 668 20.43 5.43 20.00
N THR A 669 19.17 5.04 19.77
CA THR A 669 18.62 4.73 18.45
C THR A 669 18.88 5.85 17.43
N VAL A 670 18.56 7.10 17.80
CA VAL A 670 18.72 8.26 16.92
C VAL A 670 20.19 8.46 16.58
N MET A 671 21.07 8.34 17.57
CA MET A 671 22.50 8.49 17.38
C MET A 671 23.04 7.42 16.42
N GLU A 672 22.69 6.14 16.62
CA GLU A 672 23.12 5.03 15.75
C GLU A 672 22.59 5.15 14.32
N ALA A 673 21.30 5.46 14.16
CA ALA A 673 20.68 5.64 12.85
C ALA A 673 21.27 6.85 12.12
N THR A 674 21.58 7.95 12.83
CA THR A 674 22.20 9.13 12.21
C THR A 674 23.62 8.84 11.77
N GLU A 675 24.44 8.18 12.59
CA GLU A 675 25.80 7.76 12.22
C GLU A 675 25.76 6.90 10.96
N GLU A 676 24.92 5.86 10.95
CA GLU A 676 24.82 4.95 9.80
C GLU A 676 24.29 5.63 8.54
N ALA A 677 23.29 6.51 8.66
CA ALA A 677 22.76 7.25 7.51
C ALA A 677 23.83 8.12 6.84
N VAL A 678 24.69 8.79 7.61
CA VAL A 678 25.82 9.57 7.06
C VAL A 678 26.82 8.66 6.35
N ILE A 679 27.16 7.50 6.93
CA ILE A 679 28.08 6.57 6.27
C ILE A 679 27.46 6.00 4.98
N ASN A 680 26.17 5.67 4.99
CA ASN A 680 25.48 5.17 3.80
C ASN A 680 25.42 6.22 2.68
N ALA A 681 25.28 7.52 2.99
CA ALA A 681 25.33 8.60 2.00
C ALA A 681 26.64 8.60 1.20
N ILE A 682 27.76 8.30 1.85
CA ILE A 682 29.08 8.28 1.22
C ILE A 682 29.33 6.91 0.53
N PHE A 683 28.94 5.82 1.18
CA PHE A 683 29.14 4.46 0.67
C PHE A 683 28.37 4.20 -0.64
N CYS A 684 27.14 4.68 -0.71
CA CYS A 684 26.26 4.48 -1.86
C CYS A 684 26.58 5.42 -3.04
N SER A 685 27.50 6.37 -2.88
CA SER A 685 27.86 7.34 -3.92
C SER A 685 28.93 6.82 -4.87
N GLY A 686 28.68 6.93 -6.18
CA GLY A 686 29.56 6.46 -7.26
C GLY A 686 30.76 7.34 -7.60
N GLY A 687 30.88 8.50 -6.96
CA GLY A 687 31.70 9.59 -7.44
C GLY A 687 30.93 10.50 -8.39
N MET A 688 31.40 11.72 -8.59
CA MET A 688 30.72 12.70 -9.43
C MET A 688 31.71 13.69 -10.05
N SER A 689 31.63 13.86 -11.37
CA SER A 689 32.27 14.96 -12.07
C SER A 689 31.35 16.18 -12.06
N GLY A 690 31.91 17.36 -11.82
CA GLY A 690 31.17 18.61 -11.75
C GLY A 690 31.79 19.74 -12.57
N ARG A 691 31.39 20.97 -12.27
CA ARG A 691 31.92 22.20 -12.86
C ARG A 691 33.46 22.25 -12.78
N GLU A 692 34.07 22.98 -13.71
CA GLU A 692 35.52 23.15 -13.77
C GLU A 692 36.30 21.82 -13.85
N GLN A 693 35.69 20.77 -14.42
CA GLN A 693 36.26 19.42 -14.48
C GLN A 693 36.63 18.84 -13.11
N ARG A 694 36.02 19.34 -12.03
CA ARG A 694 36.25 18.82 -10.68
C ARG A 694 35.72 17.40 -10.60
N TRP A 695 36.47 16.54 -9.92
CA TRP A 695 36.09 15.18 -9.65
C TRP A 695 36.02 14.96 -8.14
N CYS A 696 34.87 14.49 -7.65
CA CYS A 696 34.72 14.04 -6.29
C CYS A 696 34.61 12.50 -6.29
N PRO A 697 35.59 11.77 -5.75
CA PRO A 697 35.65 10.31 -5.89
C PRO A 697 34.67 9.61 -4.94
N PRO A 698 34.28 8.37 -5.27
CA PRO A 698 33.62 7.49 -4.32
C PRO A 698 34.59 7.09 -3.20
N ILE A 699 34.06 6.74 -2.03
CA ILE A 699 34.89 6.19 -0.95
C ILE A 699 35.45 4.80 -1.34
N PRO A 700 36.74 4.51 -1.08
CA PRO A 700 37.35 3.22 -1.42
C PRO A 700 36.96 2.13 -0.41
N HIS A 701 35.86 1.41 -0.67
CA HIS A 701 35.27 0.40 0.24
C HIS A 701 36.30 -0.62 0.76
N ASP A 702 37.07 -1.25 -0.13
CA ASP A 702 38.05 -2.28 0.25
C ASP A 702 39.10 -1.73 1.22
N ARG A 703 39.58 -0.50 0.96
CA ARG A 703 40.56 0.15 1.82
C ARG A 703 39.99 0.51 3.17
N VAL A 704 38.73 0.99 3.21
CA VAL A 704 38.02 1.27 4.47
C VAL A 704 37.91 0.00 5.31
N ILE A 705 37.47 -1.12 4.71
CA ILE A 705 37.32 -2.41 5.41
C ILE A 705 38.67 -2.90 5.94
N GLU A 706 39.74 -2.80 5.14
CA GLU A 706 41.09 -3.17 5.57
C GLU A 706 41.54 -2.35 6.80
N LEU A 707 41.31 -1.04 6.79
CA LEU A 707 41.68 -0.15 7.91
C LEU A 707 40.89 -0.47 9.18
N LEU A 708 39.58 -0.72 9.05
CA LEU A 708 38.73 -1.12 10.18
C LEU A 708 39.19 -2.47 10.78
N ASN A 709 39.50 -3.45 9.93
CA ASN A 709 39.98 -4.76 10.35
C ASN A 709 41.35 -4.71 11.03
N LYS A 710 42.27 -3.86 10.54
CA LYS A 710 43.56 -3.60 11.21
C LYS A 710 43.35 -3.04 12.62
N GLY A 711 42.44 -2.07 12.77
CA GLY A 711 42.09 -1.50 14.08
C GLY A 711 41.56 -2.56 15.06
N LYS A 712 40.61 -3.41 14.61
CA LYS A 712 40.03 -4.50 15.41
C LYS A 712 41.08 -5.56 15.82
N THR A 713 42.08 -5.81 14.97
CA THR A 713 43.16 -6.79 15.25
C THR A 713 44.16 -6.30 16.30
N ILE A 714 44.45 -4.99 16.37
CA ILE A 714 45.34 -4.41 17.39
C ILE A 714 44.75 -4.56 18.79
N GLN A 715 43.43 -4.45 18.95
CA GLN A 715 42.74 -4.67 20.24
C GLN A 715 42.89 -6.13 20.72
N LYS A 716 42.78 -7.12 19.83
CA LYS A 716 42.94 -8.55 20.21
C LYS A 716 44.36 -8.91 20.66
N LYS A 717 45.39 -8.21 20.17
CA LYS A 717 46.80 -8.44 20.58
C LYS A 717 47.19 -7.76 21.89
N ARG A 718 46.39 -6.82 22.40
CA ARG A 718 46.63 -6.14 23.69
C ARG A 718 45.87 -6.77 24.87
N HIS A 719 44.93 -7.66 24.60
CA HIS A 719 44.15 -8.42 25.60
C HIS A 719 44.57 -9.90 25.72
N LYS A 720 45.63 -10.29 25.02
CA LYS A 720 46.46 -11.46 25.35
C LYS A 720 47.71 -10.94 26.02
#